data_AF-A0A7X2ZUK3-F1
#
_entry.id   AF-A0A7X2ZUK3-F1
#
_cell.length_a   1.000
_cell.length_b   1.000
_cell.length_c   1.000
_cell.angle_alpha   90.00
_cell.angle_beta   90.00
_cell.angle_gamma   90.00
#
_symmetry.space_group_name_H-M   'P 1'
#
loop_
_entity.id
_entity.type
_entity.pdbx_description
1 polymer ?
#
loop_
_entity_poly.entity_id
_entity_poly.type
_entity_poly.pdbx_seq_one_letter_code
_entity_poly.pdbx_strand_id
1 'polypeptide(L)'
;MKFSRFHLFFIGVLLVFLKVNAKEGYPQSLPADRPFITTWKTDNPGASADNQIMIPSSKYLPSNYEVDWGDGTFDTGVSGSTTHTYAQPGEYVVKITGLFTNISFGDIGDKEKIISVDQWGDIKWKTMISAFDGCSNLDVLATDIPDFSGVSTVNNMFTRCTSLIGNSSFNNWKMDTITNMQNMFSGASLFNQPIDRWDVSNVKDMVGTFSWATQFNQPIGNWDVRNVTSMFIMFFAAESFNQDIGDWDVSKVASMDSMFDLAISFDQDLGKWNPVNLNKAPFMFSRAGLSTKNYDALLKGWATKNLKTDVKFHAGNSTYCSSSDMRKILIDVLNWEVKDAGLECTSQKPFITTWKTDNPGTSANNQITIPTFLGEIYNYTVNWGDGDIDTNVTGEITHTYSTAGTYEVSISGDFPQINFRDLGDKEKIISIVQWGDIEWKSMRSAFSGCTNLDVIASDSPNLSEVTIVNGMFSGCSSLIGNESFNNWDMGMIIEMEGMFAAASQFNQPIGKWDVSNVKDMTGTFSQATSFNQTIGNWNVGKVEEMWDMFGGATSFNQDIGDWDVSNVLDMCGMFLLAESFDQNLSKWNPTSLSSACYMFNYSSLSTANYDALLIGWSEHDLKTNVDFDADNSTYCAGEKARNKLINTYGWKINDKGYLGITITELTNQEHTDSYTLPKITGENLTGNEMYYTGPTGTGQSFSSGTTLYVSDFPDYPVTLYIYDFSGDSTSGCNDEKSFELTLNTICENPIADKLESALSCTSYTLPELSENNFYYTEANANGDKLMAGDVIYSSKTLYIYAGSENCYDENTFKITINASLCDIKIETIDPCLVQFPQFITPNGDGLFDVFKPKKNPCGQSGELHILDRYGRLVYATDDLYLGWDGTDNSRKLPETDYWYLFQNSDSGKTFTGHFTILR
;
A
#
# COMPACT_ATOMS: atom_id res chain seq x y z
N MET A 1 42.46 -8.77 -64.36
CA MET A 1 43.14 -10.05 -64.07
C MET A 1 42.74 -10.52 -62.65
N LYS A 2 43.23 -11.68 -62.19
CA LYS A 2 42.86 -12.39 -60.93
C LYS A 2 42.61 -11.44 -59.74
N PHE A 3 41.51 -11.50 -58.98
CA PHE A 3 40.91 -12.57 -58.13
C PHE A 3 41.68 -12.92 -56.84
N SER A 4 41.13 -12.48 -55.69
CA SER A 4 40.91 -13.23 -54.44
C SER A 4 39.92 -12.40 -53.58
N ARG A 5 38.62 -12.75 -53.48
CA ARG A 5 37.96 -13.73 -52.58
C ARG A 5 37.97 -13.31 -51.09
N PHE A 6 36.88 -13.34 -50.32
CA PHE A 6 35.42 -13.60 -50.55
C PHE A 6 34.64 -12.99 -49.33
N HIS A 7 33.41 -12.43 -49.44
CA HIS A 7 32.08 -13.04 -49.09
C HIS A 7 31.94 -13.58 -47.65
N LEU A 8 30.83 -13.49 -46.89
CA LEU A 8 29.45 -12.90 -46.96
C LEU A 8 28.85 -13.02 -45.51
N PHE A 9 27.75 -12.43 -44.99
CA PHE A 9 26.72 -11.41 -45.33
C PHE A 9 26.16 -10.86 -43.96
N PHE A 10 25.09 -10.08 -43.73
CA PHE A 10 23.94 -9.50 -44.47
C PHE A 10 24.07 -7.93 -44.53
N ILE A 11 23.13 -6.97 -44.67
CA ILE A 11 21.65 -6.72 -44.55
C ILE A 11 21.10 -6.71 -43.09
N GLY A 12 20.29 -5.73 -42.62
CA GLY A 12 19.77 -4.47 -43.20
C GLY A 12 19.58 -3.38 -42.11
N VAL A 13 19.01 -2.18 -42.34
CA VAL A 13 18.21 -1.62 -43.46
C VAL A 13 18.58 -0.14 -43.67
N LEU A 14 18.63 0.36 -44.92
CA LEU A 14 18.78 1.80 -45.22
C LEU A 14 18.21 2.18 -46.61
N LEU A 15 17.16 3.01 -46.63
CA LEU A 15 16.53 3.76 -47.75
C LEU A 15 15.26 4.42 -47.14
N VAL A 16 14.77 5.62 -47.47
CA VAL A 16 14.91 6.50 -48.65
C VAL A 16 15.05 7.97 -48.18
N PHE A 17 15.57 8.87 -49.04
CA PHE A 17 15.46 10.33 -48.87
C PHE A 17 15.04 11.01 -50.19
N LEU A 18 14.36 12.18 -50.08
CA LEU A 18 13.88 13.07 -51.18
C LEU A 18 12.62 12.54 -51.93
N LYS A 19 11.64 13.36 -52.40
CA LYS A 19 11.63 14.83 -52.61
C LYS A 19 10.20 15.42 -52.80
N VAL A 20 10.06 16.74 -52.54
CA VAL A 20 9.01 17.72 -53.02
C VAL A 20 7.68 17.84 -52.25
N ASN A 21 7.28 19.12 -52.06
CA ASN A 21 6.13 19.67 -51.33
C ASN A 21 4.76 19.44 -52.02
N ALA A 22 3.65 19.44 -51.25
CA ALA A 22 2.78 20.62 -51.09
C ALA A 22 1.47 20.37 -50.27
N LYS A 23 0.94 21.45 -49.69
CA LYS A 23 -0.39 21.67 -49.07
C LYS A 23 -0.69 21.14 -47.65
N GLU A 24 -0.93 22.11 -46.77
CA GLU A 24 -2.06 22.23 -45.83
C GLU A 24 -2.60 20.96 -45.16
N GLY A 25 -2.15 20.74 -43.93
CA GLY A 25 -2.77 19.87 -42.91
C GLY A 25 -2.16 20.24 -41.56
N TYR A 26 -2.99 20.30 -40.52
CA TYR A 26 -2.69 20.73 -39.14
C TYR A 26 -1.27 20.38 -38.63
N PRO A 27 -0.64 21.25 -37.81
CA PRO A 27 0.58 20.86 -37.11
C PRO A 27 0.29 19.62 -36.26
N GLN A 28 1.01 18.53 -36.51
CA GLN A 28 1.07 17.46 -35.52
C GLN A 28 1.65 18.06 -34.25
N SER A 29 0.88 18.06 -33.17
CA SER A 29 1.42 18.29 -31.84
C SER A 29 2.50 17.25 -31.60
N LEU A 30 3.73 17.71 -31.37
CA LEU A 30 4.70 16.93 -30.62
C LEU A 30 4.04 16.55 -29.28
N PRO A 31 4.34 15.37 -28.70
CA PRO A 31 3.89 15.07 -27.34
C PRO A 31 4.35 16.20 -26.41
N ALA A 32 3.49 16.63 -25.50
CA ALA A 32 3.79 17.75 -24.62
C ALA A 32 4.98 17.40 -23.72
N ASP A 33 6.07 18.17 -23.83
CA ASP A 33 7.27 18.01 -23.00
C ASP A 33 6.89 18.07 -21.51
N ARG A 34 7.27 17.07 -20.72
CA ARG A 34 7.10 17.12 -19.26
C ARG A 34 7.97 18.25 -18.70
N PRO A 35 7.41 19.20 -17.92
CA PRO A 35 8.17 20.34 -17.44
C PRO A 35 9.25 19.94 -16.42
N PHE A 36 10.32 20.73 -16.36
CA PHE A 36 11.13 20.83 -15.16
C PHE A 36 10.34 21.62 -14.11
N ILE A 37 10.14 21.05 -12.91
CA ILE A 37 9.32 21.65 -11.84
C ILE A 37 10.22 21.92 -10.63
N THR A 38 10.08 23.11 -10.06
CA THR A 38 10.83 23.58 -8.89
C THR A 38 9.94 24.43 -7.99
N THR A 39 10.07 24.28 -6.67
CA THR A 39 9.41 25.17 -5.71
C THR A 39 10.38 26.20 -5.17
N TRP A 40 9.92 27.44 -5.08
CA TRP A 40 10.69 28.62 -4.68
C TRP A 40 9.99 29.38 -3.57
N LYS A 41 10.77 29.96 -2.67
CA LYS A 41 10.35 30.83 -1.57
C LYS A 41 10.89 32.24 -1.77
N THR A 42 10.02 33.17 -2.12
CA THR A 42 10.39 34.54 -2.57
C THR A 42 10.99 35.42 -1.47
N ASP A 43 10.61 35.19 -0.21
CA ASP A 43 11.06 35.92 0.99
C ASP A 43 12.34 35.37 1.63
N ASN A 44 12.91 34.29 1.09
CA ASN A 44 14.28 33.89 1.43
C ASN A 44 15.31 34.90 0.84
N PRO A 45 16.54 34.98 1.39
CA PRO A 45 17.56 35.89 0.89
C PRO A 45 17.91 35.67 -0.59
N GLY A 46 18.26 36.75 -1.30
CA GLY A 46 18.64 36.68 -2.70
C GLY A 46 19.13 38.01 -3.27
N ALA A 47 19.25 38.07 -4.59
CA ALA A 47 19.58 39.27 -5.34
C ALA A 47 18.33 40.04 -5.83
N SER A 48 17.20 39.36 -5.98
CA SER A 48 15.89 39.97 -6.27
C SER A 48 15.09 40.28 -5.00
N ALA A 49 14.11 41.18 -5.09
CA ALA A 49 13.31 41.62 -3.95
C ALA A 49 12.45 40.48 -3.34
N ASP A 50 11.95 40.68 -2.13
CA ASP A 50 11.23 39.68 -1.31
C ASP A 50 9.94 39.11 -1.97
N ASN A 51 9.46 39.71 -3.06
CA ASN A 51 8.34 39.23 -3.89
C ASN A 51 8.78 38.83 -5.31
N GLN A 52 10.05 38.49 -5.52
CA GLN A 52 10.65 38.17 -6.81
C GLN A 52 11.49 36.89 -6.75
N ILE A 53 11.65 36.26 -7.91
CA ILE A 53 12.70 35.26 -8.17
C ILE A 53 13.33 35.52 -9.54
N MET A 54 14.60 35.15 -9.67
CA MET A 54 15.35 35.11 -10.92
C MET A 54 15.80 33.68 -11.21
N ILE A 55 15.38 33.13 -12.35
CA ILE A 55 15.88 31.84 -12.87
C ILE A 55 17.21 32.11 -13.60
N PRO A 56 18.37 31.58 -13.14
CA PRO A 56 19.65 31.89 -13.75
C PRO A 56 20.00 30.94 -14.90
N SER A 57 20.06 31.43 -16.13
CA SER A 57 20.37 30.63 -17.32
C SER A 57 21.33 31.35 -18.29
N SER A 58 22.12 30.59 -19.05
CA SER A 58 23.21 31.13 -19.86
C SER A 58 22.70 31.77 -21.15
N LYS A 59 22.82 33.10 -21.24
CA LYS A 59 22.61 33.87 -22.48
C LYS A 59 23.55 33.48 -23.65
N TYR A 60 24.50 32.58 -23.43
CA TYR A 60 25.43 32.07 -24.43
C TYR A 60 25.06 30.67 -24.94
N LEU A 61 24.07 30.01 -24.33
CA LEU A 61 23.53 28.74 -24.80
C LEU A 61 22.19 28.95 -25.53
N PRO A 62 21.87 28.14 -26.56
CA PRO A 62 20.56 28.18 -27.20
C PRO A 62 19.45 28.00 -26.16
N SER A 63 18.61 29.02 -26.04
CA SER A 63 17.48 29.04 -25.11
C SER A 63 16.28 29.67 -25.81
N ASN A 64 15.14 28.97 -25.72
CA ASN A 64 13.83 29.39 -26.19
C ASN A 64 12.80 28.56 -25.42
N TYR A 65 12.57 28.96 -24.18
CA TYR A 65 11.75 28.22 -23.21
C TYR A 65 10.51 29.02 -22.80
N GLU A 66 9.60 28.35 -22.12
CA GLU A 66 8.40 28.94 -21.53
C GLU A 66 8.43 28.69 -20.01
N VAL A 67 7.86 29.63 -19.25
CA VAL A 67 7.79 29.56 -17.78
C VAL A 67 6.36 29.78 -17.32
N ASP A 68 5.81 28.80 -16.62
CA ASP A 68 4.63 28.95 -15.76
C ASP A 68 5.14 29.36 -14.38
N TRP A 69 4.80 30.58 -13.96
CA TRP A 69 5.30 31.16 -12.70
C TRP A 69 4.53 30.67 -11.46
N GLY A 70 3.46 29.88 -11.63
CA GLY A 70 2.65 29.33 -10.53
C GLY A 70 1.60 30.30 -9.95
N ASP A 71 1.60 31.56 -10.36
CA ASP A 71 0.61 32.59 -9.96
C ASP A 71 -0.48 32.86 -11.02
N GLY A 72 -0.46 32.10 -12.13
CA GLY A 72 -1.33 32.28 -13.29
C GLY A 72 -0.76 33.20 -14.37
N THR A 73 0.47 33.69 -14.20
CA THR A 73 1.24 34.38 -15.25
C THR A 73 2.21 33.44 -15.96
N PHE A 74 2.52 33.76 -17.22
CA PHE A 74 3.36 32.92 -18.09
C PHE A 74 4.27 33.79 -18.96
N ASP A 75 5.55 33.43 -19.05
CA ASP A 75 6.48 33.97 -20.07
C ASP A 75 6.70 32.94 -21.18
N THR A 76 6.81 33.41 -22.44
CA THR A 76 7.07 32.56 -23.61
C THR A 76 8.21 33.11 -24.46
N GLY A 77 9.00 32.22 -25.07
CA GLY A 77 10.15 32.61 -25.90
C GLY A 77 11.34 33.18 -25.10
N VAL A 78 11.50 32.75 -23.85
CA VAL A 78 12.54 33.23 -22.92
C VAL A 78 13.92 32.76 -23.38
N SER A 79 14.93 33.64 -23.25
CA SER A 79 16.34 33.33 -23.55
C SER A 79 17.28 33.97 -22.53
N GLY A 80 18.30 33.22 -22.09
CA GLY A 80 19.09 33.56 -20.90
C GLY A 80 18.25 33.55 -19.60
N SER A 81 18.73 34.22 -18.55
CA SER A 81 18.00 34.39 -17.29
C SER A 81 16.74 35.25 -17.43
N THR A 82 15.72 34.98 -16.62
CA THR A 82 14.51 35.81 -16.47
C THR A 82 14.19 36.08 -14.99
N THR A 83 13.39 37.10 -14.71
CA THR A 83 13.00 37.54 -13.35
C THR A 83 11.52 37.89 -13.31
N HIS A 84 10.76 37.29 -12.39
CA HIS A 84 9.34 37.57 -12.18
C HIS A 84 9.10 38.41 -10.92
N THR A 85 7.91 39.01 -10.84
CA THR A 85 7.45 39.81 -9.68
C THR A 85 6.03 39.40 -9.28
N TYR A 86 5.94 38.65 -8.19
CA TYR A 86 4.69 38.18 -7.61
C TYR A 86 3.93 39.30 -6.90
N ALA A 87 2.60 39.14 -6.81
CA ALA A 87 1.74 40.13 -6.16
C ALA A 87 1.98 40.28 -4.65
N GLN A 88 2.51 39.26 -4.00
CA GLN A 88 2.95 39.21 -2.59
C GLN A 88 4.18 38.29 -2.47
N PRO A 89 4.96 38.38 -1.38
CA PRO A 89 5.86 37.31 -0.97
C PRO A 89 5.11 36.00 -0.64
N GLY A 90 5.79 34.87 -0.76
CA GLY A 90 5.25 33.52 -0.57
C GLY A 90 6.05 32.42 -1.29
N GLU A 91 5.51 31.20 -1.22
CA GLU A 91 6.04 30.00 -1.88
C GLU A 91 5.28 29.70 -3.18
N TYR A 92 6.02 29.39 -4.25
CA TYR A 92 5.52 29.27 -5.62
C TYR A 92 6.13 28.08 -6.37
N VAL A 93 5.30 27.33 -7.08
CA VAL A 93 5.70 26.19 -7.92
C VAL A 93 5.89 26.67 -9.36
N VAL A 94 7.15 26.71 -9.81
CA VAL A 94 7.57 27.17 -11.14
C VAL A 94 7.75 25.98 -12.06
N LYS A 95 7.23 26.04 -13.28
CA LYS A 95 7.35 24.98 -14.30
C LYS A 95 8.00 25.54 -15.57
N ILE A 96 8.99 24.83 -16.11
CA ILE A 96 9.75 25.25 -17.30
C ILE A 96 9.62 24.19 -18.40
N THR A 97 9.27 24.62 -19.61
CA THR A 97 9.12 23.77 -20.82
C THR A 97 9.90 24.31 -22.02
N GLY A 98 10.05 23.49 -23.07
CA GLY A 98 10.75 23.87 -24.29
C GLY A 98 12.28 23.89 -24.15
N LEU A 99 12.97 24.76 -24.89
CA LEU A 99 14.42 24.76 -24.99
C LEU A 99 15.08 25.50 -23.80
N PHE A 100 15.02 24.90 -22.62
CA PHE A 100 15.86 25.24 -21.47
C PHE A 100 17.10 24.33 -21.50
N THR A 101 18.31 24.88 -21.49
CA THR A 101 19.54 24.08 -21.71
C THR A 101 20.52 24.09 -20.54
N ASN A 102 20.38 25.01 -19.60
CA ASN A 102 21.05 25.00 -18.30
C ASN A 102 20.31 25.86 -17.27
N ILE A 103 20.44 25.49 -15.99
CA ILE A 103 20.39 26.39 -14.84
C ILE A 103 21.83 26.55 -14.31
N SER A 104 22.18 27.67 -13.66
CA SER A 104 23.49 27.84 -13.02
C SER A 104 23.48 29.00 -12.02
N PHE A 105 23.32 28.70 -10.73
CA PHE A 105 23.36 29.71 -9.67
C PHE A 105 24.78 30.23 -9.40
N GLY A 106 25.81 29.38 -9.43
CA GLY A 106 27.21 29.81 -9.29
C GLY A 106 27.50 30.61 -8.01
N ASP A 107 26.88 30.24 -6.89
CA ASP A 107 26.98 30.90 -5.58
C ASP A 107 26.41 32.33 -5.52
N ILE A 108 25.70 32.77 -6.56
CA ILE A 108 25.10 34.11 -6.69
C ILE A 108 23.60 34.05 -7.04
N GLY A 109 22.95 35.22 -7.13
CA GLY A 109 21.54 35.32 -7.47
C GLY A 109 20.62 34.89 -6.33
N ASP A 110 19.52 34.23 -6.67
CA ASP A 110 18.45 33.84 -5.74
C ASP A 110 18.61 32.39 -5.23
N LYS A 111 19.85 31.96 -5.01
CA LYS A 111 20.22 30.59 -4.66
C LYS A 111 19.55 30.05 -3.39
N GLU A 112 19.24 30.93 -2.43
CA GLU A 112 18.57 30.55 -1.18
C GLU A 112 17.04 30.55 -1.32
N LYS A 113 16.51 31.07 -2.45
CA LYS A 113 15.08 31.11 -2.77
C LYS A 113 14.58 29.84 -3.43
N ILE A 114 15.38 29.11 -4.19
CA ILE A 114 14.98 27.76 -4.63
C ILE A 114 15.04 26.81 -3.43
N ILE A 115 13.97 26.05 -3.20
CA ILE A 115 13.86 25.12 -2.06
C ILE A 115 13.69 23.66 -2.48
N SER A 116 13.16 23.38 -3.68
CA SER A 116 13.13 22.02 -4.22
C SER A 116 13.28 21.94 -5.75
N VAL A 117 13.83 20.81 -6.21
CA VAL A 117 13.56 20.25 -7.55
C VAL A 117 12.53 19.13 -7.38
N ASP A 118 11.34 19.33 -7.96
CA ASP A 118 10.18 18.46 -7.79
C ASP A 118 9.99 17.50 -8.97
N GLN A 119 10.48 17.86 -10.16
CA GLN A 119 10.50 17.01 -11.35
C GLN A 119 11.61 17.47 -12.31
N TRP A 120 12.38 16.54 -12.88
CA TRP A 120 13.40 16.84 -13.89
C TRP A 120 12.80 17.10 -15.28
N GLY A 121 11.72 16.39 -15.63
CA GLY A 121 11.01 16.55 -16.89
C GLY A 121 11.80 16.01 -18.08
N ASP A 122 11.45 16.48 -19.29
CA ASP A 122 12.09 16.05 -20.55
C ASP A 122 13.22 17.00 -21.01
N ILE A 123 13.73 17.82 -20.08
CA ILE A 123 14.74 18.85 -20.36
C ILE A 123 16.10 18.24 -20.71
N LYS A 124 16.60 18.61 -21.90
CA LYS A 124 17.84 18.06 -22.50
C LYS A 124 19.05 18.93 -22.20
N TRP A 125 19.52 18.82 -20.96
CA TRP A 125 20.61 19.58 -20.40
C TRP A 125 21.88 19.57 -21.29
N LYS A 126 22.58 20.71 -21.33
CA LYS A 126 23.86 20.88 -22.02
C LYS A 126 25.04 21.10 -21.08
N THR A 127 24.76 21.44 -19.83
CA THR A 127 25.74 21.55 -18.75
C THR A 127 25.01 21.59 -17.41
N MET A 128 25.62 21.01 -16.37
CA MET A 128 25.23 21.19 -14.97
C MET A 128 26.33 21.89 -14.14
N ILE A 129 27.25 22.60 -14.80
CA ILE A 129 28.32 23.35 -14.12
C ILE A 129 27.72 24.40 -13.19
N SER A 130 28.02 24.27 -11.89
CA SER A 130 27.50 25.08 -10.80
C SER A 130 25.97 25.25 -10.84
N ALA A 131 25.25 24.21 -11.27
CA ALA A 131 23.80 24.23 -11.49
C ALA A 131 23.05 24.82 -10.28
N PHE A 132 23.30 24.27 -9.09
CA PHE A 132 22.72 24.66 -7.80
C PHE A 132 23.80 25.05 -6.78
N ASP A 133 24.98 25.47 -7.24
CA ASP A 133 26.10 25.87 -6.39
C ASP A 133 25.70 27.01 -5.43
N GLY A 134 25.81 26.75 -4.13
CA GLY A 134 25.42 27.67 -3.06
C GLY A 134 23.92 27.65 -2.68
N CYS A 135 23.11 26.73 -3.23
CA CYS A 135 21.68 26.62 -2.89
C CYS A 135 21.47 25.91 -1.54
N SER A 136 21.82 26.60 -0.45
CA SER A 136 21.83 26.06 0.92
C SER A 136 20.49 25.47 1.39
N ASN A 137 19.36 25.96 0.87
CA ASN A 137 18.00 25.55 1.22
C ASN A 137 17.39 24.50 0.27
N LEU A 138 18.13 24.05 -0.74
CA LEU A 138 17.62 23.15 -1.78
C LEU A 138 17.62 21.68 -1.34
N ASP A 139 16.51 20.99 -1.63
CA ASP A 139 16.44 19.53 -1.69
C ASP A 139 15.99 19.02 -3.09
N VAL A 140 16.12 17.71 -3.36
CA VAL A 140 15.71 17.09 -4.62
C VAL A 140 14.69 15.99 -4.34
N LEU A 141 13.41 16.37 -4.49
CA LEU A 141 12.23 15.53 -4.27
C LEU A 141 11.82 14.74 -5.52
N ALA A 142 12.34 15.12 -6.69
CA ALA A 142 12.05 14.49 -7.98
C ALA A 142 12.32 12.97 -7.97
N THR A 143 11.33 12.21 -8.44
CA THR A 143 11.37 10.75 -8.59
C THR A 143 11.72 10.29 -10.01
N ASP A 144 11.62 11.18 -11.01
CA ASP A 144 12.18 10.97 -12.34
C ASP A 144 13.68 11.33 -12.38
N ILE A 145 14.32 11.16 -13.54
CA ILE A 145 15.78 11.31 -13.71
C ILE A 145 16.12 12.37 -14.76
N PRO A 146 17.24 13.10 -14.61
CA PRO A 146 17.66 14.11 -15.58
C PRO A 146 18.23 13.48 -16.87
N ASP A 147 17.95 14.09 -18.04
CA ASP A 147 18.58 13.71 -19.31
C ASP A 147 19.99 14.33 -19.43
N PHE A 148 21.00 13.59 -18.95
CA PHE A 148 22.42 13.92 -19.10
C PHE A 148 23.04 13.47 -20.44
N SER A 149 22.27 13.01 -21.43
CA SER A 149 22.80 12.61 -22.75
C SER A 149 23.50 13.76 -23.50
N GLY A 150 23.22 15.02 -23.13
CA GLY A 150 23.88 16.22 -23.63
C GLY A 150 24.96 16.82 -22.72
N VAL A 151 25.27 16.20 -21.58
CA VAL A 151 26.17 16.69 -20.53
C VAL A 151 27.44 15.83 -20.48
N SER A 152 28.58 16.42 -20.14
CA SER A 152 29.85 15.69 -19.93
C SER A 152 30.58 16.07 -18.63
N THR A 153 29.99 16.97 -17.85
CA THR A 153 30.54 17.56 -16.62
C THR A 153 29.40 18.05 -15.72
N VAL A 154 29.50 17.68 -14.44
CA VAL A 154 28.56 18.04 -13.35
C VAL A 154 29.30 18.84 -12.27
N ASN A 155 30.30 19.61 -12.67
CA ASN A 155 31.22 20.28 -11.74
C ASN A 155 30.47 21.27 -10.85
N ASN A 156 30.67 21.15 -9.54
CA ASN A 156 29.99 21.93 -8.50
C ASN A 156 28.44 21.85 -8.51
N MET A 157 27.83 20.82 -9.11
CA MET A 157 26.37 20.77 -9.36
C MET A 157 25.53 21.05 -8.10
N PHE A 158 25.90 20.46 -6.97
CA PHE A 158 25.27 20.64 -5.65
C PHE A 158 26.27 21.13 -4.58
N THR A 159 27.34 21.83 -4.99
CA THR A 159 28.28 22.43 -4.02
C THR A 159 27.51 23.32 -3.03
N ARG A 160 27.75 23.14 -1.73
CA ARG A 160 27.14 23.89 -0.61
C ARG A 160 25.60 23.82 -0.55
N CYS A 161 24.98 22.80 -1.15
CA CYS A 161 23.58 22.46 -0.91
C CYS A 161 23.43 21.78 0.46
N THR A 162 23.58 22.54 1.54
CA THR A 162 23.65 22.01 2.92
C THR A 162 22.39 21.26 3.36
N SER A 163 21.23 21.60 2.80
CA SER A 163 19.94 20.96 3.09
C SER A 163 19.58 19.80 2.14
N LEU A 164 20.46 19.43 1.20
CA LEU A 164 20.20 18.34 0.26
C LEU A 164 20.17 17.00 1.00
N ILE A 165 18.98 16.42 1.10
CA ILE A 165 18.74 15.08 1.65
C ILE A 165 18.60 14.09 0.50
N GLY A 166 17.83 14.46 -0.53
CA GLY A 166 17.54 13.66 -1.72
C GLY A 166 16.61 12.47 -1.46
N ASN A 167 16.46 11.63 -2.48
CA ASN A 167 15.72 10.37 -2.41
C ASN A 167 16.39 9.29 -3.27
N SER A 168 15.87 8.06 -3.27
CA SER A 168 16.46 6.92 -3.97
C SER A 168 16.50 7.05 -5.51
N SER A 169 15.85 8.04 -6.12
CA SER A 169 15.95 8.32 -7.56
C SER A 169 17.36 8.64 -8.02
N PHE A 170 18.22 9.18 -7.14
CA PHE A 170 19.63 9.48 -7.42
C PHE A 170 20.37 8.26 -7.98
N ASN A 171 20.11 7.05 -7.47
CA ASN A 171 20.78 5.83 -7.91
C ASN A 171 20.47 5.47 -9.38
N ASN A 172 19.36 5.97 -9.92
CA ASN A 172 18.91 5.67 -11.28
C ASN A 172 19.41 6.70 -12.32
N TRP A 173 20.22 7.68 -11.92
CA TRP A 173 20.76 8.71 -12.83
C TRP A 173 21.76 8.12 -13.81
N LYS A 174 21.69 8.56 -15.08
CA LYS A 174 22.57 8.09 -16.15
C LYS A 174 23.82 8.94 -16.22
N MET A 175 24.92 8.40 -15.69
CA MET A 175 26.21 9.09 -15.56
C MET A 175 27.23 8.68 -16.64
N ASP A 176 26.85 7.82 -17.58
CA ASP A 176 27.73 7.21 -18.60
C ASP A 176 28.43 8.22 -19.52
N THR A 177 27.83 9.40 -19.71
CA THR A 177 28.40 10.52 -20.49
C THR A 177 29.40 11.38 -19.71
N ILE A 178 29.48 11.25 -18.38
CA ILE A 178 30.18 12.19 -17.51
C ILE A 178 31.67 11.88 -17.44
N THR A 179 32.48 12.93 -17.59
CA THR A 179 33.95 12.84 -17.59
C THR A 179 34.62 13.61 -16.44
N ASN A 180 33.87 14.49 -15.76
CA ASN A 180 34.35 15.29 -14.63
C ASN A 180 33.20 15.49 -13.61
N MET A 181 33.48 15.15 -12.35
CA MET A 181 32.55 15.22 -11.21
C MET A 181 33.10 16.10 -10.07
N GLN A 182 33.96 17.07 -10.41
CA GLN A 182 34.62 17.96 -9.45
C GLN A 182 33.62 18.63 -8.50
N ASN A 183 33.88 18.48 -7.20
CA ASN A 183 33.11 19.06 -6.10
C ASN A 183 31.60 18.77 -6.14
N MET A 184 31.10 17.76 -6.86
CA MET A 184 29.66 17.62 -7.17
C MET A 184 28.73 17.76 -5.95
N PHE A 185 29.11 17.18 -4.80
CA PHE A 185 28.40 17.25 -3.52
C PHE A 185 29.24 17.94 -2.42
N SER A 186 30.18 18.81 -2.78
CA SER A 186 31.11 19.44 -1.84
C SER A 186 30.37 20.37 -0.87
N GLY A 187 30.30 20.02 0.42
CA GLY A 187 29.51 20.72 1.43
C GLY A 187 28.01 20.42 1.39
N ALA A 188 27.57 19.37 0.70
CA ALA A 188 26.22 18.83 0.82
C ALA A 188 26.12 17.97 2.09
N SER A 189 26.11 18.64 3.25
CA SER A 189 26.33 18.03 4.57
C SER A 189 25.37 16.89 4.94
N LEU A 190 24.13 16.93 4.45
CA LEU A 190 23.10 15.92 4.73
C LEU A 190 22.97 14.83 3.64
N PHE A 191 23.71 14.94 2.53
CA PHE A 191 23.54 14.02 1.40
C PHE A 191 24.10 12.62 1.70
N ASN A 192 23.23 11.61 1.65
CA ASN A 192 23.58 10.22 1.92
C ASN A 192 22.70 9.24 1.11
N GLN A 193 22.35 9.58 -0.14
CA GLN A 193 21.51 8.73 -1.01
C GLN A 193 22.32 7.73 -1.82
N PRO A 194 21.80 6.51 -2.07
CA PRO A 194 22.50 5.49 -2.82
C PRO A 194 22.83 5.93 -4.25
N ILE A 195 24.06 5.65 -4.67
CA ILE A 195 24.66 6.00 -5.97
C ILE A 195 25.58 4.87 -6.48
N ASP A 196 25.41 3.66 -5.95
CA ASP A 196 26.18 2.45 -6.28
C ASP A 196 26.06 2.03 -7.75
N ARG A 197 24.94 2.35 -8.41
CA ARG A 197 24.64 1.98 -9.81
C ARG A 197 25.17 2.96 -10.85
N TRP A 198 25.87 4.02 -10.44
CA TRP A 198 26.39 5.03 -11.36
C TRP A 198 27.53 4.48 -12.23
N ASP A 199 27.36 4.48 -13.56
CA ASP A 199 28.48 4.28 -14.49
C ASP A 199 29.40 5.50 -14.47
N VAL A 200 30.45 5.41 -13.65
CA VAL A 200 31.53 6.40 -13.57
C VAL A 200 32.75 6.05 -14.44
N SER A 201 32.66 5.02 -15.29
CA SER A 201 33.82 4.48 -16.04
C SER A 201 34.49 5.50 -16.99
N ASN A 202 33.76 6.53 -17.42
CA ASN A 202 34.27 7.63 -18.25
C ASN A 202 34.86 8.81 -17.46
N VAL A 203 34.71 8.83 -16.12
CA VAL A 203 35.18 9.90 -15.24
C VAL A 203 36.70 9.91 -15.13
N LYS A 204 37.29 11.10 -15.21
CA LYS A 204 38.75 11.34 -15.17
C LYS A 204 39.19 12.19 -13.99
N ASP A 205 38.25 12.88 -13.35
CA ASP A 205 38.49 13.84 -12.29
C ASP A 205 37.36 13.78 -11.25
N MET A 206 37.72 13.44 -10.02
CA MET A 206 36.86 13.32 -8.84
C MET A 206 37.38 14.22 -7.70
N VAL A 207 38.05 15.33 -8.02
CA VAL A 207 38.57 16.24 -7.01
C VAL A 207 37.43 16.84 -6.19
N GLY A 208 37.51 16.69 -4.87
CA GLY A 208 36.58 17.26 -3.90
C GLY A 208 35.14 16.76 -3.95
N THR A 209 34.82 15.69 -4.70
CA THR A 209 33.44 15.28 -5.01
C THR A 209 32.52 15.13 -3.79
N PHE A 210 33.03 14.64 -2.65
CA PHE A 210 32.33 14.52 -1.37
C PHE A 210 32.99 15.32 -0.23
N SER A 211 33.82 16.32 -0.56
CA SER A 211 34.51 17.14 0.45
C SER A 211 33.48 17.89 1.32
N TRP A 212 33.54 17.76 2.64
CA TRP A 212 32.55 18.27 3.61
C TRP A 212 31.12 17.69 3.48
N ALA A 213 30.93 16.56 2.77
CA ALA A 213 29.68 15.80 2.84
C ALA A 213 29.67 14.93 4.11
N THR A 214 29.48 15.57 5.27
CA THR A 214 29.76 14.97 6.59
C THR A 214 28.92 13.73 6.93
N GLN A 215 27.72 13.57 6.36
CA GLN A 215 26.88 12.38 6.53
C GLN A 215 27.04 11.32 5.42
N PHE A 216 27.83 11.56 4.39
CA PHE A 216 27.95 10.63 3.25
C PHE A 216 28.69 9.34 3.64
N ASN A 217 28.00 8.20 3.50
CA ASN A 217 28.54 6.87 3.84
C ASN A 217 27.90 5.76 2.98
N GLN A 218 27.74 6.00 1.66
CA GLN A 218 27.08 5.06 0.73
C GLN A 218 28.07 4.15 0.00
N PRO A 219 27.72 2.87 -0.25
CA PRO A 219 28.64 1.89 -0.83
C PRO A 219 29.01 2.24 -2.28
N ILE A 220 30.27 2.57 -2.51
CA ILE A 220 30.81 2.98 -3.82
C ILE A 220 32.02 2.13 -4.27
N GLY A 221 32.31 1.01 -3.59
CA GLY A 221 33.36 0.07 -3.98
C GLY A 221 33.21 -0.49 -5.41
N ASN A 222 31.96 -0.63 -5.89
CA ASN A 222 31.63 -1.13 -7.23
C ASN A 222 31.95 -0.14 -8.39
N TRP A 223 32.35 1.10 -8.11
CA TRP A 223 32.64 2.11 -9.12
C TRP A 223 33.93 1.81 -9.91
N ASP A 224 33.85 1.76 -11.25
CA ASP A 224 35.04 1.62 -12.11
C ASP A 224 35.83 2.93 -12.23
N VAL A 225 36.60 3.25 -11.18
CA VAL A 225 37.45 4.45 -11.12
C VAL A 225 38.71 4.37 -11.98
N ARG A 226 38.90 3.35 -12.82
CA ARG A 226 40.17 3.10 -13.53
C ARG A 226 40.65 4.22 -14.45
N ASN A 227 39.77 5.15 -14.83
CA ASN A 227 40.11 6.30 -15.68
C ASN A 227 40.35 7.60 -14.90
N VAL A 228 40.14 7.59 -13.58
CA VAL A 228 40.36 8.73 -12.69
C VAL A 228 41.86 9.03 -12.55
N THR A 229 42.21 10.30 -12.67
CA THR A 229 43.59 10.79 -12.63
C THR A 229 43.91 11.64 -11.41
N SER A 230 42.89 12.08 -10.66
CA SER A 230 43.05 12.87 -9.43
C SER A 230 41.90 12.62 -8.46
N MET A 231 42.24 12.39 -7.19
CA MET A 231 41.33 12.23 -6.05
C MET A 231 41.67 13.23 -4.92
N PHE A 232 42.32 14.35 -5.26
CA PHE A 232 42.62 15.45 -4.32
C PHE A 232 41.36 15.86 -3.55
N ILE A 233 41.46 15.89 -2.21
CA ILE A 233 40.37 16.21 -1.25
C ILE A 233 39.03 15.47 -1.44
N MET A 234 38.98 14.32 -2.13
CA MET A 234 37.71 13.67 -2.52
C MET A 234 36.75 13.40 -1.35
N PHE A 235 37.27 13.00 -0.19
CA PHE A 235 36.54 12.75 1.07
C PHE A 235 37.05 13.62 2.23
N PHE A 236 37.66 14.77 1.93
CA PHE A 236 38.13 15.72 2.96
C PHE A 236 36.96 16.15 3.83
N ALA A 237 37.03 15.92 5.15
CA ALA A 237 35.95 16.15 6.11
C ALA A 237 34.61 15.45 5.75
N ALA A 238 34.64 14.32 5.03
CA ALA A 238 33.51 13.39 4.95
C ALA A 238 33.49 12.53 6.22
N GLU A 239 33.14 13.15 7.35
CA GLU A 239 33.35 12.61 8.71
C GLU A 239 32.83 11.17 8.90
N SER A 240 31.64 10.86 8.37
CA SER A 240 30.99 9.55 8.50
C SER A 240 31.45 8.49 7.50
N PHE A 241 32.29 8.81 6.52
CA PHE A 241 32.59 7.90 5.40
C PHE A 241 33.49 6.74 5.85
N ASN A 242 32.97 5.51 5.76
CA ASN A 242 33.69 4.28 6.08
C ASN A 242 33.18 3.08 5.25
N GLN A 243 33.15 3.23 3.92
CA GLN A 243 32.73 2.18 2.99
C GLN A 243 33.93 1.56 2.27
N ASP A 244 33.84 0.26 2.00
CA ASP A 244 34.92 -0.44 1.27
C ASP A 244 35.07 0.12 -0.16
N ILE A 245 36.34 0.36 -0.50
CA ILE A 245 36.87 0.87 -1.76
C ILE A 245 38.21 0.19 -2.10
N GLY A 246 38.58 -0.89 -1.40
CA GLY A 246 39.86 -1.58 -1.51
C GLY A 246 40.10 -2.20 -2.90
N ASP A 247 39.05 -2.57 -3.63
CA ASP A 247 39.15 -3.13 -4.99
C ASP A 247 39.24 -2.06 -6.12
N TRP A 248 39.26 -0.76 -5.79
CA TRP A 248 39.40 0.31 -6.78
C TRP A 248 40.72 0.25 -7.58
N ASP A 249 40.61 0.32 -8.92
CA ASP A 249 41.75 0.41 -9.85
C ASP A 249 42.36 1.83 -9.84
N VAL A 250 43.06 2.13 -8.75
CA VAL A 250 43.68 3.44 -8.47
C VAL A 250 44.90 3.75 -9.36
N SER A 251 45.21 2.89 -10.34
CA SER A 251 46.49 2.87 -11.07
C SER A 251 46.81 4.08 -11.94
N LYS A 252 45.81 4.90 -12.31
CA LYS A 252 46.00 6.16 -13.05
C LYS A 252 46.06 7.40 -12.16
N VAL A 253 45.79 7.29 -10.85
CA VAL A 253 45.69 8.45 -9.96
C VAL A 253 47.07 9.06 -9.68
N ALA A 254 47.20 10.35 -9.97
CA ALA A 254 48.44 11.12 -9.88
C ALA A 254 48.59 11.89 -8.56
N SER A 255 47.47 12.11 -7.85
CA SER A 255 47.37 12.98 -6.66
C SER A 255 46.29 12.47 -5.70
N MET A 256 46.65 12.29 -4.43
CA MET A 256 45.75 11.91 -3.32
C MET A 256 45.93 12.84 -2.09
N ASP A 257 46.42 14.06 -2.29
CA ASP A 257 46.64 15.02 -1.21
C ASP A 257 45.34 15.23 -0.42
N SER A 258 45.43 15.16 0.91
CA SER A 258 44.30 15.37 1.82
C SER A 258 43.02 14.57 1.50
N MET A 259 43.11 13.44 0.78
CA MET A 259 41.95 12.68 0.28
C MET A 259 40.96 12.29 1.38
N PHE A 260 41.47 11.90 2.56
CA PHE A 260 40.72 11.51 3.76
C PHE A 260 41.09 12.37 4.98
N ASP A 261 41.62 13.59 4.80
CA ASP A 261 41.91 14.48 5.93
C ASP A 261 40.58 14.85 6.62
N LEU A 262 40.47 14.64 7.94
CA LEU A 262 39.22 14.70 8.73
C LEU A 262 38.13 13.67 8.38
N ALA A 263 38.42 12.59 7.65
CA ALA A 263 37.49 11.45 7.53
C ALA A 263 37.58 10.57 8.81
N ILE A 264 36.98 11.04 9.90
CA ILE A 264 37.19 10.50 11.26
C ILE A 264 36.70 9.05 11.43
N SER A 265 35.70 8.62 10.67
CA SER A 265 35.23 7.22 10.68
C SER A 265 35.99 6.30 9.73
N PHE A 266 36.85 6.81 8.85
CA PHE A 266 37.44 6.00 7.77
C PHE A 266 38.51 5.04 8.27
N ASP A 267 38.22 3.73 8.20
CA ASP A 267 39.11 2.64 8.57
C ASP A 267 38.85 1.39 7.68
N GLN A 268 39.41 1.37 6.47
CA GLN A 268 39.27 0.31 5.47
C GLN A 268 40.63 -0.18 4.94
N ASP A 269 40.71 -1.43 4.47
CA ASP A 269 41.95 -1.98 3.89
C ASP A 269 42.20 -1.48 2.46
N LEU A 270 43.33 -0.78 2.28
CA LEU A 270 43.78 -0.24 1.00
C LEU A 270 45.07 -0.92 0.49
N GLY A 271 45.46 -2.08 1.03
CA GLY A 271 46.63 -2.86 0.62
C GLY A 271 46.50 -3.47 -0.79
N LYS A 272 45.28 -3.73 -1.23
CA LYS A 272 44.98 -4.18 -2.61
C LYS A 272 45.38 -3.12 -3.65
N TRP A 273 45.25 -1.82 -3.36
CA TRP A 273 45.51 -0.71 -4.28
C TRP A 273 46.91 -0.78 -4.93
N ASN A 274 47.00 -0.24 -6.16
CA ASN A 274 48.23 -0.17 -6.94
C ASN A 274 48.51 1.28 -7.38
N PRO A 275 48.98 2.18 -6.49
CA PRO A 275 49.18 3.61 -6.77
C PRO A 275 50.43 3.91 -7.64
N VAL A 276 50.66 3.12 -8.69
CA VAL A 276 51.86 3.18 -9.56
C VAL A 276 52.10 4.56 -10.18
N ASN A 277 51.05 5.36 -10.42
CA ASN A 277 51.19 6.72 -10.97
C ASN A 277 51.18 7.85 -9.92
N LEU A 278 51.05 7.54 -8.63
CA LEU A 278 50.98 8.54 -7.57
C LEU A 278 52.27 9.37 -7.50
N ASN A 279 52.15 10.69 -7.56
CA ASN A 279 53.28 11.61 -7.38
C ASN A 279 53.30 12.22 -5.97
N LYS A 280 52.12 12.34 -5.33
CA LYS A 280 51.95 12.98 -4.03
C LYS A 280 50.65 12.60 -3.34
N ALA A 281 50.74 12.36 -2.03
CA ALA A 281 49.67 12.13 -1.06
C ALA A 281 49.96 12.79 0.32
N PRO A 282 50.40 14.07 0.38
CA PRO A 282 50.58 14.76 1.65
C PRO A 282 49.21 14.92 2.35
N PHE A 283 49.20 14.72 3.66
CA PHE A 283 48.03 14.79 4.55
C PHE A 283 46.89 13.82 4.20
N MET A 284 47.13 12.78 3.38
CA MET A 284 46.10 11.86 2.89
C MET A 284 45.21 11.29 4.01
N PHE A 285 45.79 10.85 5.13
CA PHE A 285 45.07 10.35 6.32
C PHE A 285 45.29 11.25 7.56
N SER A 286 45.50 12.54 7.35
CA SER A 286 45.58 13.51 8.45
C SER A 286 44.28 13.47 9.27
N ARG A 287 44.35 13.08 10.56
CA ARG A 287 43.15 13.00 11.43
C ARG A 287 42.06 12.04 10.92
N ALA A 288 42.39 11.07 10.07
CA ALA A 288 41.48 9.99 9.69
C ALA A 288 41.40 8.90 10.77
N GLY A 289 40.40 8.02 10.71
CA GLY A 289 40.20 6.91 11.64
C GLY A 289 41.11 5.69 11.45
N LEU A 290 41.98 5.69 10.42
CA LEU A 290 42.67 4.50 9.91
C LEU A 290 43.54 3.79 10.97
N SER A 291 43.13 2.56 11.31
CA SER A 291 43.69 1.73 12.38
C SER A 291 45.05 1.11 12.04
N THR A 292 45.73 0.60 13.07
CA THR A 292 46.99 -0.12 12.94
C THR A 292 46.87 -1.36 12.04
N LYS A 293 45.73 -2.07 12.03
CA LYS A 293 45.48 -3.23 11.16
C LYS A 293 45.48 -2.81 9.68
N ASN A 294 44.65 -1.82 9.34
CA ASN A 294 44.46 -1.39 7.96
C ASN A 294 45.64 -0.56 7.43
N TYR A 295 46.35 0.17 8.30
CA TYR A 295 47.61 0.81 7.92
C TYR A 295 48.76 -0.20 7.73
N ASP A 296 48.84 -1.25 8.56
CA ASP A 296 49.76 -2.37 8.31
C ASP A 296 49.42 -3.07 6.97
N ALA A 297 48.14 -3.27 6.64
CA ALA A 297 47.71 -3.88 5.39
C ALA A 297 48.03 -3.01 4.17
N LEU A 298 47.77 -1.70 4.24
CA LEU A 298 48.20 -0.70 3.25
C LEU A 298 49.70 -0.79 3.00
N LEU A 299 50.52 -0.72 4.06
CA LEU A 299 51.98 -0.77 3.96
C LEU A 299 52.49 -2.10 3.41
N LYS A 300 51.95 -3.24 3.88
CA LYS A 300 52.22 -4.59 3.36
C LYS A 300 51.95 -4.67 1.86
N GLY A 301 50.76 -4.24 1.44
CA GLY A 301 50.33 -4.25 0.05
C GLY A 301 51.18 -3.36 -0.84
N TRP A 302 51.31 -2.08 -0.51
CA TRP A 302 51.98 -1.08 -1.35
C TRP A 302 53.46 -1.39 -1.58
N ALA A 303 54.16 -1.92 -0.57
CA ALA A 303 55.57 -2.31 -0.68
C ALA A 303 55.85 -3.45 -1.67
N THR A 304 54.83 -4.18 -2.13
CA THR A 304 54.95 -5.22 -3.17
C THR A 304 54.76 -4.69 -4.61
N LYS A 305 54.31 -3.45 -4.78
CA LYS A 305 53.97 -2.87 -6.10
C LYS A 305 55.17 -2.13 -6.69
N ASN A 306 55.22 -2.02 -8.03
CA ASN A 306 56.28 -1.29 -8.74
C ASN A 306 56.03 0.24 -8.73
N LEU A 307 56.09 0.86 -7.54
CA LEU A 307 55.75 2.27 -7.33
C LEU A 307 56.84 3.25 -7.79
N LYS A 308 56.45 4.52 -7.95
CA LYS A 308 57.37 5.66 -8.17
C LYS A 308 58.24 5.93 -6.95
N THR A 309 59.40 6.54 -7.18
CA THR A 309 60.26 7.11 -6.13
C THR A 309 59.82 8.52 -5.73
N ASP A 310 60.38 9.05 -4.64
CA ASP A 310 60.33 10.46 -4.24
C ASP A 310 58.92 11.00 -3.90
N VAL A 311 57.97 10.11 -3.61
CA VAL A 311 56.58 10.45 -3.27
C VAL A 311 56.47 10.95 -1.82
N LYS A 312 55.68 12.01 -1.59
CA LYS A 312 55.31 12.45 -0.23
C LYS A 312 54.01 11.77 0.20
N PHE A 313 54.00 11.08 1.33
CA PHE A 313 52.84 10.35 1.84
C PHE A 313 52.67 10.61 3.34
N HIS A 314 51.56 11.24 3.76
CA HIS A 314 51.29 11.39 5.21
C HIS A 314 50.06 10.57 5.60
N ALA A 315 50.29 9.52 6.40
CA ALA A 315 49.27 8.74 7.09
C ALA A 315 48.79 9.40 8.41
N GLY A 316 49.33 10.57 8.75
CA GLY A 316 48.81 11.39 9.85
C GLY A 316 49.01 10.74 11.21
N ASN A 317 47.92 10.30 11.84
CA ASN A 317 47.92 9.73 13.19
C ASN A 317 47.98 8.19 13.20
N SER A 318 47.92 7.51 12.06
CA SER A 318 47.99 6.05 12.02
C SER A 318 49.34 5.55 12.56
N THR A 319 49.28 4.56 13.46
CA THR A 319 50.43 3.78 13.92
C THR A 319 50.53 2.46 13.16
N TYR A 320 51.73 1.85 13.13
CA TYR A 320 51.97 0.56 12.48
C TYR A 320 52.61 -0.43 13.46
N CYS A 321 52.55 -1.73 13.16
CA CYS A 321 53.24 -2.76 13.96
C CYS A 321 53.94 -3.79 13.06
N SER A 322 53.16 -4.69 12.48
CA SER A 322 53.62 -5.85 11.70
C SER A 322 54.19 -5.50 10.32
N SER A 323 53.95 -4.27 9.82
CA SER A 323 54.46 -3.79 8.53
C SER A 323 55.83 -3.11 8.58
N SER A 324 56.52 -3.16 9.73
CA SER A 324 57.77 -2.43 10.00
C SER A 324 58.85 -2.48 8.92
N ASP A 325 59.03 -3.61 8.22
CA ASP A 325 60.01 -3.74 7.13
C ASP A 325 59.45 -3.27 5.78
N MET A 326 58.17 -3.45 5.53
CA MET A 326 57.50 -2.97 4.31
C MET A 326 57.43 -1.43 4.29
N ARG A 327 57.29 -0.80 5.46
CA ARG A 327 57.46 0.65 5.61
C ARG A 327 58.88 1.13 5.26
N LYS A 328 59.92 0.35 5.60
CA LYS A 328 61.31 0.66 5.20
C LYS A 328 61.51 0.55 3.69
N ILE A 329 60.80 -0.34 2.99
CA ILE A 329 60.86 -0.40 1.51
C ILE A 329 60.41 0.94 0.91
N LEU A 330 59.30 1.52 1.39
CA LEU A 330 58.83 2.82 0.90
C LEU A 330 59.85 3.94 1.18
N ILE A 331 60.42 3.98 2.39
CA ILE A 331 61.36 5.04 2.79
C ILE A 331 62.75 4.84 2.19
N ASP A 332 63.41 3.71 2.47
CA ASP A 332 64.83 3.47 2.19
C ASP A 332 65.10 3.02 0.75
N VAL A 333 64.13 2.38 0.08
CA VAL A 333 64.28 1.86 -1.30
C VAL A 333 63.61 2.78 -2.32
N LEU A 334 62.44 3.35 -2.00
CA LEU A 334 61.71 4.26 -2.90
C LEU A 334 61.91 5.76 -2.57
N ASN A 335 62.65 6.11 -1.52
CA ASN A 335 62.89 7.51 -1.10
C ASN A 335 61.59 8.30 -0.80
N TRP A 336 60.57 7.64 -0.23
CA TRP A 336 59.31 8.31 0.12
C TRP A 336 59.44 9.15 1.40
N GLU A 337 58.87 10.36 1.38
CA GLU A 337 58.69 11.18 2.59
C GLU A 337 57.41 10.72 3.33
N VAL A 338 57.54 9.62 4.07
CA VAL A 338 56.46 9.05 4.89
C VAL A 338 56.34 9.81 6.22
N LYS A 339 55.11 10.16 6.62
CA LYS A 339 54.78 10.66 7.98
C LYS A 339 53.58 9.94 8.56
N ASP A 340 53.76 9.41 9.75
CA ASP A 340 52.82 8.60 10.53
C ASP A 340 53.12 8.80 12.03
N ALA A 341 52.34 8.17 12.91
CA ALA A 341 52.53 8.25 14.35
C ALA A 341 53.60 7.27 14.90
N GLY A 342 54.21 6.44 14.05
CA GLY A 342 55.29 5.53 14.43
C GLY A 342 54.83 4.10 14.77
N LEU A 343 55.76 3.36 15.39
CA LEU A 343 55.57 1.96 15.78
C LEU A 343 54.74 1.86 17.07
N GLU A 344 53.62 1.16 17.02
CA GLU A 344 52.79 0.83 18.17
C GLU A 344 52.35 -0.64 18.09
N CYS A 345 53.09 -1.51 18.76
CA CYS A 345 52.67 -2.89 19.02
C CYS A 345 52.18 -2.98 20.46
N THR A 346 50.88 -2.83 20.66
CA THR A 346 50.22 -3.23 21.91
C THR A 346 50.27 -4.75 22.06
N SER A 347 50.03 -5.27 23.27
CA SER A 347 49.74 -6.70 23.43
C SER A 347 48.50 -7.05 22.61
N GLN A 348 48.55 -8.18 21.89
CA GLN A 348 47.38 -8.75 21.21
C GLN A 348 46.19 -8.78 22.19
N LYS A 349 45.03 -8.25 21.78
CA LYS A 349 43.80 -8.35 22.56
C LYS A 349 43.41 -9.82 22.65
N PRO A 350 43.21 -10.39 23.86
CA PRO A 350 42.85 -11.78 23.98
C PRO A 350 41.40 -12.02 23.55
N PHE A 351 41.11 -13.25 23.14
CA PHE A 351 39.74 -13.79 23.15
C PHE A 351 39.32 -13.99 24.61
N ILE A 352 38.21 -13.38 25.04
CA ILE A 352 37.73 -13.41 26.43
C ILE A 352 36.37 -14.11 26.50
N THR A 353 36.26 -15.06 27.41
CA THR A 353 35.06 -15.90 27.59
C THR A 353 34.72 -16.06 29.07
N THR A 354 33.43 -16.11 29.42
CA THR A 354 33.00 -16.48 30.77
C THR A 354 32.58 -17.94 30.81
N TRP A 355 33.05 -18.64 31.85
CA TRP A 355 32.78 -20.06 32.10
C TRP A 355 32.19 -20.27 33.49
N LYS A 356 31.30 -21.25 33.63
CA LYS A 356 30.70 -21.70 34.89
C LYS A 356 31.03 -23.17 35.13
N THR A 357 31.98 -23.43 36.03
CA THR A 357 32.62 -24.76 36.20
C THR A 357 31.68 -25.86 36.67
N ASP A 358 30.61 -25.48 37.38
CA ASP A 358 29.61 -26.38 37.99
C ASP A 358 28.40 -26.69 37.09
N ASN A 359 28.34 -26.12 35.88
CA ASN A 359 27.44 -26.62 34.84
C ASN A 359 27.87 -28.03 34.37
N PRO A 360 27.00 -28.80 33.70
CA PRO A 360 27.34 -30.11 33.17
C PRO A 360 28.52 -30.07 32.19
N GLY A 361 29.21 -31.21 32.06
CA GLY A 361 30.36 -31.35 31.17
C GLY A 361 31.14 -32.64 31.44
N THR A 362 32.30 -32.74 30.80
CA THR A 362 33.23 -33.87 30.93
C THR A 362 34.24 -33.72 32.06
N SER A 363 34.68 -32.49 32.36
CA SER A 363 35.56 -32.21 33.49
C SER A 363 34.78 -32.03 34.79
N ALA A 364 35.44 -32.13 35.95
CA ALA A 364 34.79 -32.02 37.27
C ALA A 364 34.16 -30.63 37.52
N ASN A 365 33.27 -30.51 38.51
CA ASN A 365 32.52 -29.28 38.82
C ASN A 365 33.37 -28.05 39.20
N ASN A 366 34.69 -28.22 39.39
CA ASN A 366 35.67 -27.15 39.62
C ASN A 366 36.74 -27.10 38.51
N GLN A 367 36.43 -27.61 37.32
CA GLN A 367 37.32 -27.67 36.16
C GLN A 367 36.62 -27.14 34.90
N ILE A 368 37.43 -26.75 33.92
CA ILE A 368 37.03 -26.58 32.52
C ILE A 368 38.14 -27.12 31.62
N THR A 369 37.76 -27.65 30.46
CA THR A 369 38.68 -28.00 29.36
C THR A 369 38.47 -27.06 28.18
N ILE A 370 39.55 -26.46 27.66
CA ILE A 370 39.52 -25.67 26.40
C ILE A 370 39.71 -26.64 25.22
N PRO A 371 38.73 -26.78 24.31
CA PRO A 371 38.78 -27.77 23.24
C PRO A 371 39.45 -27.23 21.96
N THR A 372 40.53 -27.88 21.52
CA THR A 372 41.26 -27.57 20.29
C THR A 372 41.02 -28.60 19.19
N PHE A 373 41.06 -28.20 17.92
CA PHE A 373 40.96 -29.14 16.79
C PHE A 373 42.27 -29.89 16.50
N LEU A 374 42.20 -31.22 16.45
CA LEU A 374 43.33 -32.09 16.08
C LEU A 374 43.67 -31.97 14.58
N GLY A 375 44.67 -31.15 14.27
CA GLY A 375 45.18 -30.93 12.91
C GLY A 375 45.85 -29.57 12.74
N GLU A 376 45.42 -28.58 13.53
CA GLU A 376 46.02 -27.25 13.58
C GLU A 376 47.26 -27.17 14.47
N ILE A 377 48.03 -26.09 14.30
CA ILE A 377 49.19 -25.76 15.14
C ILE A 377 48.77 -24.71 16.17
N TYR A 378 48.95 -25.04 17.45
CA TYR A 378 48.64 -24.18 18.60
C TYR A 378 49.91 -23.78 19.33
N ASN A 379 49.96 -22.54 19.80
CA ASN A 379 51.01 -22.00 20.66
C ASN A 379 50.44 -20.76 21.38
N TYR A 380 49.56 -21.02 22.34
CA TYR A 380 48.81 -19.98 23.04
C TYR A 380 49.18 -19.84 24.52
N THR A 381 48.71 -18.75 25.11
CA THR A 381 48.72 -18.44 26.53
C THR A 381 47.27 -18.34 26.98
N VAL A 382 46.96 -18.93 28.13
CA VAL A 382 45.66 -18.83 28.78
C VAL A 382 45.85 -18.31 30.20
N ASN A 383 45.11 -17.26 30.54
CA ASN A 383 44.94 -16.78 31.90
C ASN A 383 43.53 -17.20 32.37
N TRP A 384 43.50 -17.96 33.46
CA TRP A 384 42.30 -18.65 33.95
C TRP A 384 41.38 -17.78 34.82
N GLY A 385 41.79 -16.54 35.13
CA GLY A 385 40.96 -15.58 35.88
C GLY A 385 40.99 -15.76 37.40
N ASP A 386 41.59 -16.83 37.92
CA ASP A 386 41.84 -17.05 39.36
C ASP A 386 43.24 -16.62 39.81
N GLY A 387 44.14 -16.36 38.86
CA GLY A 387 45.53 -15.96 39.07
C GLY A 387 46.56 -16.89 38.42
N ASP A 388 46.16 -18.09 38.01
CA ASP A 388 47.02 -19.03 37.29
C ASP A 388 47.03 -18.73 35.77
N ILE A 389 48.20 -18.94 35.14
CA ILE A 389 48.45 -18.67 33.72
C ILE A 389 49.33 -19.78 33.13
N ASP A 390 48.85 -20.45 32.09
CA ASP A 390 49.62 -21.38 31.27
C ASP A 390 50.11 -20.70 29.99
N THR A 391 51.32 -21.04 29.55
CA THR A 391 51.98 -20.42 28.37
C THR A 391 52.61 -21.49 27.48
N ASN A 392 52.68 -21.23 26.17
CA ASN A 392 53.18 -22.17 25.16
C ASN A 392 52.31 -23.45 25.09
N VAL A 393 50.99 -23.31 25.23
CA VAL A 393 50.04 -24.41 25.16
C VAL A 393 49.83 -24.82 23.71
N THR A 394 49.98 -26.12 23.42
CA THR A 394 50.03 -26.66 22.05
C THR A 394 48.88 -27.63 21.71
N GLY A 395 47.75 -27.53 22.40
CA GLY A 395 46.59 -28.41 22.23
C GLY A 395 45.53 -28.16 23.31
N GLU A 396 44.69 -29.16 23.59
CA GLU A 396 43.68 -29.09 24.65
C GLU A 396 44.34 -29.01 26.04
N ILE A 397 43.71 -28.27 26.95
CA ILE A 397 44.20 -28.08 28.32
C ILE A 397 43.03 -28.01 29.30
N THR A 398 43.20 -28.56 30.50
CA THR A 398 42.17 -28.61 31.56
C THR A 398 42.71 -27.98 32.83
N HIS A 399 42.05 -26.92 33.32
CA HIS A 399 42.40 -26.28 34.60
C HIS A 399 41.58 -26.86 35.77
N THR A 400 42.06 -26.64 37.00
CA THR A 400 41.40 -27.06 38.24
C THR A 400 41.37 -25.93 39.25
N TYR A 401 40.25 -25.20 39.26
CA TYR A 401 39.99 -24.11 40.20
C TYR A 401 39.90 -24.62 41.65
N SER A 402 40.33 -23.80 42.60
CA SER A 402 40.27 -24.12 44.03
C SER A 402 38.84 -24.22 44.59
N THR A 403 37.88 -23.60 43.91
CA THR A 403 36.44 -23.66 44.18
C THR A 403 35.66 -23.81 42.88
N ALA A 404 34.47 -24.41 42.94
CA ALA A 404 33.51 -24.33 41.85
C ALA A 404 32.91 -22.91 41.79
N GLY A 405 32.66 -22.38 40.58
CA GLY A 405 32.12 -21.03 40.37
C GLY A 405 32.19 -20.55 38.93
N THR A 406 32.01 -19.24 38.75
CA THR A 406 32.08 -18.56 37.46
C THR A 406 33.40 -17.80 37.33
N TYR A 407 34.08 -17.96 36.20
CA TYR A 407 35.42 -17.41 35.92
C TYR A 407 35.49 -16.79 34.52
N GLU A 408 36.26 -15.71 34.39
CA GLU A 408 36.58 -15.08 33.11
C GLU A 408 37.95 -15.60 32.63
N VAL A 409 37.98 -16.16 31.42
CA VAL A 409 39.16 -16.83 30.84
C VAL A 409 39.58 -16.06 29.60
N SER A 410 40.86 -15.73 29.50
CA SER A 410 41.43 -14.95 28.40
C SER A 410 42.55 -15.71 27.69
N ILE A 411 42.49 -15.77 26.35
CA ILE A 411 43.37 -16.55 25.48
C ILE A 411 44.08 -15.63 24.48
N SER A 412 45.40 -15.76 24.34
CA SER A 412 46.22 -15.02 23.36
C SER A 412 47.35 -15.88 22.78
N GLY A 413 47.96 -15.47 21.68
CA GLY A 413 48.91 -16.26 20.89
C GLY A 413 48.24 -17.05 19.78
N ASP A 414 48.90 -18.12 19.32
CA ASP A 414 48.47 -18.88 18.15
C ASP A 414 47.33 -19.85 18.54
N PHE A 415 46.07 -19.41 18.36
CA PHE A 415 44.85 -20.15 18.71
C PHE A 415 43.86 -20.21 17.51
N PRO A 416 44.17 -20.96 16.44
CA PRO A 416 43.48 -20.86 15.15
C PRO A 416 42.03 -21.39 15.12
N GLN A 417 41.63 -22.23 16.08
CA GLN A 417 40.28 -22.79 16.17
C GLN A 417 39.96 -23.30 17.60
N ILE A 418 38.81 -22.88 18.13
CA ILE A 418 38.11 -23.58 19.23
C ILE A 418 37.09 -24.55 18.62
N ASN A 419 36.89 -25.73 19.21
CA ASN A 419 36.07 -26.76 18.55
C ASN A 419 35.29 -27.69 19.51
N PHE A 420 34.13 -27.25 20.00
CA PHE A 420 33.28 -28.03 20.91
C PHE A 420 32.61 -29.26 20.26
N ARG A 421 32.08 -29.14 19.04
CA ARG A 421 31.47 -30.27 18.27
C ARG A 421 30.36 -31.05 19.01
N ASP A 422 29.56 -30.40 19.84
CA ASP A 422 28.57 -31.01 20.74
C ASP A 422 29.17 -31.92 21.84
N LEU A 423 30.48 -31.80 22.11
CA LEU A 423 31.23 -32.60 23.08
C LEU A 423 31.85 -31.75 24.20
N GLY A 424 32.50 -32.43 25.16
CA GLY A 424 33.32 -31.80 26.18
C GLY A 424 32.52 -30.98 27.20
N ASP A 425 32.99 -29.78 27.48
CA ASP A 425 32.44 -28.87 28.49
C ASP A 425 31.53 -27.79 27.89
N LYS A 426 30.81 -28.12 26.81
CA LYS A 426 29.96 -27.19 26.03
C LYS A 426 28.93 -26.41 26.86
N GLU A 427 28.40 -26.99 27.92
CA GLU A 427 27.43 -26.32 28.80
C GLU A 427 28.11 -25.40 29.83
N LYS A 428 29.44 -25.46 29.98
CA LYS A 428 30.21 -24.66 30.93
C LYS A 428 30.62 -23.30 30.38
N ILE A 429 30.85 -23.15 29.06
CA ILE A 429 31.01 -21.81 28.48
C ILE A 429 29.64 -21.12 28.45
N ILE A 430 29.57 -19.87 28.93
CA ILE A 430 28.30 -19.13 29.06
C ILE A 430 28.33 -17.76 28.36
N SER A 431 29.49 -17.18 28.08
CA SER A 431 29.56 -16.02 27.18
C SER A 431 30.88 -15.88 26.43
N ILE A 432 30.81 -15.28 25.23
CA ILE A 432 31.94 -14.61 24.58
C ILE A 432 31.84 -13.12 24.92
N VAL A 433 32.87 -12.59 25.59
CA VAL A 433 32.95 -11.22 26.14
C VAL A 433 33.74 -10.30 25.21
N GLN A 434 34.75 -10.84 24.52
CA GLN A 434 35.58 -10.13 23.54
C GLN A 434 36.13 -11.14 22.54
N TRP A 435 36.11 -10.83 21.24
CA TRP A 435 36.74 -11.67 20.22
C TRP A 435 38.26 -11.51 20.17
N GLY A 436 38.75 -10.28 20.36
CA GLY A 436 40.17 -9.96 20.37
C GLY A 436 40.82 -10.04 18.99
N ASP A 437 42.15 -9.97 18.97
CA ASP A 437 42.94 -9.99 17.72
C ASP A 437 43.41 -11.43 17.38
N ILE A 438 42.58 -12.45 17.63
CA ILE A 438 42.84 -13.85 17.23
C ILE A 438 42.59 -14.00 15.73
N GLU A 439 43.59 -14.46 14.98
CA GLU A 439 43.47 -14.82 13.56
C GLU A 439 42.88 -16.24 13.45
N TRP A 440 41.57 -16.32 13.26
CA TRP A 440 40.86 -17.61 13.15
C TRP A 440 41.02 -18.21 11.76
N LYS A 441 41.24 -19.53 11.68
CA LYS A 441 41.33 -20.28 10.41
C LYS A 441 40.09 -21.11 10.11
N SER A 442 39.33 -21.48 11.13
CA SER A 442 38.03 -22.13 10.95
C SER A 442 37.14 -21.89 12.15
N MET A 443 35.87 -21.60 11.88
CA MET A 443 34.80 -21.58 12.88
C MET A 443 33.91 -22.83 12.80
N ARG A 444 34.29 -23.85 12.01
CA ARG A 444 33.50 -25.07 11.84
C ARG A 444 33.24 -25.75 13.19
N SER A 445 31.97 -25.89 13.53
CA SER A 445 31.45 -26.48 14.77
C SER A 445 31.99 -25.83 16.05
N ALA A 446 32.49 -24.58 15.97
CA ALA A 446 33.29 -23.96 17.02
C ALA A 446 32.63 -23.98 18.40
N PHE A 447 31.38 -23.53 18.48
CA PHE A 447 30.54 -23.53 19.68
C PHE A 447 29.31 -24.45 19.54
N SER A 448 29.41 -25.46 18.67
CA SER A 448 28.31 -26.41 18.45
C SER A 448 27.97 -27.14 19.76
N GLY A 449 26.69 -27.09 20.14
CA GLY A 449 26.14 -27.69 21.37
C GLY A 449 26.27 -26.84 22.63
N CYS A 450 26.79 -25.61 22.54
CA CYS A 450 26.95 -24.72 23.70
C CYS A 450 25.61 -24.06 24.09
N THR A 451 24.69 -24.85 24.63
CA THR A 451 23.29 -24.46 24.91
C THR A 451 23.13 -23.21 25.78
N ASN A 452 24.07 -22.97 26.71
CA ASN A 452 24.09 -21.84 27.64
C ASN A 452 24.86 -20.60 27.12
N LEU A 453 25.42 -20.64 25.90
CA LEU A 453 26.29 -19.58 25.38
C LEU A 453 25.50 -18.38 24.83
N ASP A 454 25.95 -17.19 25.20
CA ASP A 454 25.58 -15.92 24.54
C ASP A 454 26.83 -15.13 24.04
N VAL A 455 26.62 -14.19 23.11
CA VAL A 455 27.69 -13.36 22.53
C VAL A 455 27.44 -11.88 22.85
N ILE A 456 28.02 -11.44 23.96
CA ILE A 456 27.92 -10.06 24.46
C ILE A 456 29.08 -9.16 23.98
N ALA A 457 30.01 -9.72 23.21
CA ALA A 457 31.15 -9.03 22.63
C ALA A 457 30.73 -7.89 21.67
N SER A 458 31.32 -6.72 21.86
CA SER A 458 31.09 -5.52 21.02
C SER A 458 32.05 -5.42 19.82
N ASP A 459 33.13 -6.21 19.81
CA ASP A 459 34.03 -6.38 18.67
C ASP A 459 33.59 -7.52 17.74
N SER A 460 34.27 -7.67 16.61
CA SER A 460 34.00 -8.71 15.61
C SER A 460 35.15 -9.73 15.58
N PRO A 461 34.89 -11.03 15.30
CA PRO A 461 35.94 -12.00 15.06
C PRO A 461 36.75 -11.64 13.80
N ASN A 462 38.07 -11.83 13.83
CA ASN A 462 38.88 -11.70 12.62
C ASN A 462 38.77 -12.97 11.77
N LEU A 463 37.82 -12.97 10.83
CA LEU A 463 37.50 -14.10 9.94
C LEU A 463 38.33 -14.12 8.65
N SER A 464 39.41 -13.33 8.54
CA SER A 464 40.15 -13.12 7.29
C SER A 464 40.87 -14.35 6.71
N GLU A 465 41.04 -15.43 7.48
CA GLU A 465 41.52 -16.74 6.99
C GLU A 465 40.42 -17.83 7.02
N VAL A 466 39.18 -17.50 7.41
CA VAL A 466 38.05 -18.44 7.49
C VAL A 466 37.28 -18.47 6.18
N THR A 467 36.97 -19.68 5.70
CA THR A 467 36.06 -19.90 4.56
C THR A 467 34.85 -20.78 4.90
N ILE A 468 34.84 -21.39 6.09
CA ILE A 468 33.85 -22.39 6.53
C ILE A 468 33.42 -22.06 7.97
N VAL A 469 32.13 -21.75 8.15
CA VAL A 469 31.50 -21.46 9.47
C VAL A 469 30.46 -22.50 9.88
N ASN A 470 30.45 -23.67 9.22
CA ASN A 470 29.39 -24.68 9.34
C ASN A 470 29.16 -25.08 10.80
N GLY A 471 27.94 -24.95 11.29
CA GLY A 471 27.52 -25.29 12.65
C GLY A 471 28.16 -24.46 13.76
N MET A 472 28.73 -23.27 13.47
CA MET A 472 29.45 -22.43 14.43
C MET A 472 28.70 -22.23 15.75
N PHE A 473 27.39 -21.95 15.70
CA PHE A 473 26.49 -21.79 16.85
C PHE A 473 25.34 -22.81 16.85
N SER A 474 25.48 -23.94 16.14
CA SER A 474 24.43 -24.96 16.09
C SER A 474 24.14 -25.50 17.49
N GLY A 475 22.89 -25.42 17.94
CA GLY A 475 22.46 -25.82 19.29
C GLY A 475 22.71 -24.78 20.39
N CYS A 476 23.15 -23.55 20.08
CA CYS A 476 23.29 -22.46 21.05
C CYS A 476 21.93 -21.84 21.41
N SER A 477 21.09 -22.60 22.13
CA SER A 477 19.71 -22.21 22.47
C SER A 477 19.57 -20.90 23.27
N SER A 478 20.60 -20.48 24.01
CA SER A 478 20.63 -19.22 24.75
C SER A 478 21.32 -18.06 24.01
N LEU A 479 21.69 -18.22 22.73
CA LEU A 479 22.31 -17.16 21.96
C LEU A 479 21.30 -16.05 21.65
N ILE A 480 21.44 -14.92 22.34
CA ILE A 480 20.67 -13.69 22.10
C ILE A 480 21.46 -12.80 21.16
N GLY A 481 22.76 -12.61 21.42
CA GLY A 481 23.68 -11.76 20.67
C GLY A 481 23.44 -10.25 20.88
N ASN A 482 24.11 -9.43 20.08
CA ASN A 482 23.93 -7.98 20.03
C ASN A 482 24.20 -7.43 18.61
N GLU A 483 24.07 -6.12 18.40
CA GLU A 483 24.22 -5.47 17.09
C GLU A 483 25.60 -5.67 16.44
N SER A 484 26.65 -6.06 17.19
CA SER A 484 27.99 -6.31 16.65
C SER A 484 28.03 -7.39 15.57
N PHE A 485 27.09 -8.34 15.57
CA PHE A 485 26.94 -9.35 14.51
C PHE A 485 26.85 -8.71 13.11
N ASN A 486 26.18 -7.56 12.98
CA ASN A 486 26.03 -6.86 11.71
C ASN A 486 27.35 -6.25 11.18
N ASN A 487 28.44 -6.32 11.95
CA ASN A 487 29.76 -5.76 11.63
C ASN A 487 30.82 -6.87 11.45
N TRP A 488 30.41 -8.12 11.23
CA TRP A 488 31.32 -9.23 10.94
C TRP A 488 31.69 -9.26 9.45
N ASP A 489 32.98 -9.45 9.16
CA ASP A 489 33.47 -9.64 7.80
C ASP A 489 33.18 -11.08 7.35
N MET A 490 32.24 -11.23 6.42
CA MET A 490 31.82 -12.52 5.87
C MET A 490 32.30 -12.74 4.43
N GLY A 491 33.05 -11.80 3.84
CA GLY A 491 33.35 -11.80 2.40
C GLY A 491 34.19 -12.99 1.92
N MET A 492 34.90 -13.68 2.82
CA MET A 492 35.66 -14.90 2.54
C MET A 492 34.85 -16.20 2.70
N ILE A 493 33.63 -16.15 3.24
CA ILE A 493 32.86 -17.36 3.56
C ILE A 493 32.29 -18.02 2.30
N ILE A 494 32.44 -19.34 2.23
CA ILE A 494 31.98 -20.22 1.15
C ILE A 494 30.91 -21.20 1.64
N GLU A 495 31.04 -21.68 2.88
CA GLU A 495 30.09 -22.62 3.50
C GLU A 495 29.58 -22.07 4.84
N MET A 496 28.26 -22.04 5.04
CA MET A 496 27.59 -21.65 6.30
C MET A 496 26.46 -22.60 6.73
N GLU A 497 26.57 -23.87 6.32
CA GLU A 497 25.73 -25.02 6.71
C GLU A 497 25.40 -24.98 8.21
N GLY A 498 24.14 -24.86 8.59
CA GLY A 498 23.67 -24.99 9.98
C GLY A 498 24.23 -23.96 10.96
N MET A 499 24.78 -22.83 10.51
CA MET A 499 25.51 -21.87 11.36
C MET A 499 24.76 -21.47 12.64
N PHE A 500 23.44 -21.24 12.55
CA PHE A 500 22.53 -20.90 13.67
C PHE A 500 21.45 -21.96 13.89
N ALA A 501 21.64 -23.20 13.42
CA ALA A 501 20.63 -24.25 13.56
C ALA A 501 20.30 -24.52 15.04
N ALA A 502 19.02 -24.44 15.42
CA ALA A 502 18.50 -24.50 16.78
C ALA A 502 19.01 -23.40 17.75
N ALA A 503 19.55 -22.28 17.25
CA ALA A 503 19.81 -21.08 18.05
C ALA A 503 18.50 -20.31 18.30
N SER A 504 17.61 -20.89 19.11
CA SER A 504 16.19 -20.53 19.20
C SER A 504 15.88 -19.11 19.68
N GLN A 505 16.85 -18.38 20.26
CA GLN A 505 16.73 -16.98 20.67
C GLN A 505 17.41 -15.98 19.73
N PHE A 506 18.14 -16.44 18.72
CA PHE A 506 18.94 -15.56 17.86
C PHE A 506 18.06 -14.75 16.91
N ASN A 507 18.18 -13.42 16.96
CA ASN A 507 17.41 -12.49 16.13
C ASN A 507 18.17 -11.16 15.93
N GLN A 508 19.50 -11.21 15.78
CA GLN A 508 20.34 -10.01 15.62
C GLN A 508 20.51 -9.60 14.16
N PRO A 509 20.60 -8.29 13.86
CA PRO A 509 20.71 -7.82 12.48
C PRO A 509 22.00 -8.33 11.83
N ILE A 510 21.85 -8.94 10.66
CA ILE A 510 22.95 -9.51 9.83
C ILE A 510 22.83 -9.11 8.34
N GLY A 511 21.93 -8.18 8.01
CA GLY A 511 21.68 -7.76 6.63
C GLY A 511 22.88 -7.11 5.94
N LYS A 512 23.90 -6.62 6.67
CA LYS A 512 25.12 -6.06 6.07
C LYS A 512 26.14 -7.11 5.59
N TRP A 513 25.95 -8.40 5.88
CA TRP A 513 26.93 -9.44 5.52
C TRP A 513 27.08 -9.58 4.00
N ASP A 514 28.32 -9.51 3.52
CA ASP A 514 28.64 -9.99 2.17
C ASP A 514 28.65 -11.52 2.16
N VAL A 515 27.54 -12.10 1.71
CA VAL A 515 27.42 -13.55 1.46
C VAL A 515 27.68 -13.92 0.00
N SER A 516 28.20 -13.00 -0.83
CA SER A 516 28.29 -13.20 -2.29
C SER A 516 29.21 -14.33 -2.72
N ASN A 517 30.09 -14.84 -1.84
CA ASN A 517 30.95 -16.00 -2.10
C ASN A 517 30.40 -17.33 -1.53
N VAL A 518 29.28 -17.29 -0.81
CA VAL A 518 28.66 -18.48 -0.21
C VAL A 518 28.03 -19.36 -1.29
N LYS A 519 28.22 -20.67 -1.13
CA LYS A 519 27.68 -21.75 -1.96
C LYS A 519 26.67 -22.62 -1.22
N ASP A 520 26.84 -22.79 0.08
CA ASP A 520 26.01 -23.68 0.90
C ASP A 520 25.40 -22.93 2.09
N MET A 521 24.07 -22.83 2.09
CA MET A 521 23.23 -22.26 3.16
C MET A 521 22.29 -23.32 3.78
N THR A 522 22.62 -24.61 3.63
CA THR A 522 21.83 -25.74 4.16
C THR A 522 21.58 -25.58 5.66
N GLY A 523 20.32 -25.51 6.07
CA GLY A 523 19.91 -25.47 7.48
C GLY A 523 20.37 -24.24 8.27
N THR A 524 20.88 -23.17 7.64
CA THR A 524 21.55 -22.05 8.33
C THR A 524 20.74 -21.47 9.50
N PHE A 525 19.41 -21.37 9.37
CA PHE A 525 18.47 -20.91 10.41
C PHE A 525 17.43 -21.99 10.78
N SER A 526 17.68 -23.27 10.48
CA SER A 526 16.80 -24.40 10.88
C SER A 526 16.52 -24.34 12.37
N GLN A 527 15.26 -24.33 12.79
CA GLN A 527 14.80 -24.22 14.18
C GLN A 527 15.31 -22.97 14.95
N ALA A 528 15.77 -21.92 14.25
CA ALA A 528 16.02 -20.61 14.85
C ALA A 528 14.67 -19.88 15.04
N THR A 529 13.84 -20.37 15.96
CA THR A 529 12.41 -20.04 16.09
C THR A 529 12.07 -18.55 16.16
N SER A 530 12.98 -17.72 16.72
CA SER A 530 12.81 -16.28 16.88
C SER A 530 13.43 -15.43 15.75
N PHE A 531 14.13 -16.02 14.78
CA PHE A 531 14.81 -15.27 13.73
C PHE A 531 13.82 -14.64 12.73
N ASN A 532 13.88 -13.32 12.56
CA ASN A 532 13.04 -12.55 11.63
C ASN A 532 13.75 -11.26 11.17
N GLN A 533 15.05 -11.32 10.87
CA GLN A 533 15.85 -10.14 10.48
C GLN A 533 15.94 -9.98 8.97
N THR A 534 15.87 -8.74 8.50
CA THR A 534 15.86 -8.41 7.07
C THR A 534 17.18 -8.81 6.39
N ILE A 535 17.07 -9.72 5.41
CA ILE A 535 18.19 -10.28 4.62
C ILE A 535 17.91 -10.27 3.10
N GLY A 536 16.82 -9.64 2.65
CA GLY A 536 16.46 -9.56 1.22
C GLY A 536 17.51 -8.88 0.33
N ASN A 537 18.43 -8.11 0.92
CA ASN A 537 19.54 -7.46 0.22
C ASN A 537 20.81 -8.34 0.09
N TRP A 538 20.79 -9.58 0.59
CA TRP A 538 21.89 -10.53 0.44
C TRP A 538 22.05 -10.99 -1.01
N ASN A 539 23.29 -10.99 -1.51
CA ASN A 539 23.62 -11.51 -2.84
C ASN A 539 23.80 -13.03 -2.80
N VAL A 540 22.69 -13.78 -2.92
CA VAL A 540 22.71 -15.26 -2.92
C VAL A 540 23.04 -15.89 -4.28
N GLY A 541 23.42 -15.10 -5.29
CA GLY A 541 23.58 -15.57 -6.68
C GLY A 541 24.66 -16.64 -6.94
N LYS A 542 25.51 -16.97 -5.96
CA LYS A 542 26.46 -18.10 -6.00
C LYS A 542 26.01 -19.35 -5.21
N VAL A 543 24.87 -19.29 -4.53
CA VAL A 543 24.37 -20.39 -3.70
C VAL A 543 23.87 -21.54 -4.57
N GLU A 544 24.34 -22.74 -4.24
CA GLU A 544 24.01 -24.01 -4.89
C GLU A 544 23.06 -24.85 -4.02
N GLU A 545 23.10 -24.74 -2.68
CA GLU A 545 22.27 -25.54 -1.76
C GLU A 545 21.54 -24.68 -0.70
N MET A 546 20.23 -24.90 -0.51
CA MET A 546 19.35 -24.19 0.45
C MET A 546 18.41 -25.12 1.25
N TRP A 547 18.71 -26.43 1.30
CA TRP A 547 17.90 -27.43 2.05
C TRP A 547 17.70 -26.99 3.52
N ASP A 548 16.45 -26.95 3.99
CA ASP A 548 16.07 -26.67 5.39
C ASP A 548 16.48 -25.27 5.92
N MET A 549 16.87 -24.33 5.04
CA MET A 549 17.49 -23.05 5.43
C MET A 549 16.70 -22.29 6.52
N PHE A 550 15.37 -22.28 6.45
CA PHE A 550 14.45 -21.70 7.46
C PHE A 550 13.51 -22.76 8.06
N GLY A 551 13.87 -24.05 8.00
CA GLY A 551 13.04 -25.15 8.48
C GLY A 551 12.78 -25.06 9.99
N GLY A 552 11.57 -24.70 10.41
CA GLY A 552 11.20 -24.44 11.80
C GLY A 552 11.59 -23.06 12.33
N ALA A 553 11.97 -22.12 11.46
CA ALA A 553 12.14 -20.70 11.81
C ALA A 553 10.76 -20.02 11.93
N THR A 554 9.99 -20.41 12.94
CA THR A 554 8.54 -20.10 13.09
C THR A 554 8.16 -18.62 12.97
N SER A 555 9.05 -17.70 13.33
CA SER A 555 8.82 -16.24 13.23
C SER A 555 9.28 -15.60 11.92
N PHE A 556 9.96 -16.31 11.02
CA PHE A 556 10.55 -15.71 9.83
C PHE A 556 9.49 -15.32 8.78
N ASN A 557 9.42 -14.03 8.44
CA ASN A 557 8.54 -13.50 7.40
C ASN A 557 9.13 -12.22 6.78
N GLN A 558 10.38 -12.26 6.34
CA GLN A 558 11.08 -11.13 5.70
C GLN A 558 11.06 -11.27 4.18
N ASP A 559 10.91 -10.15 3.47
CA ASP A 559 10.99 -10.12 2.02
C ASP A 559 12.39 -10.58 1.54
N ILE A 560 12.37 -11.59 0.68
CA ILE A 560 13.50 -12.21 -0.02
C ILE A 560 13.16 -12.43 -1.51
N GLY A 561 12.11 -11.78 -2.01
CA GLY A 561 11.59 -11.97 -3.36
C GLY A 561 12.57 -11.53 -4.47
N ASP A 562 13.50 -10.62 -4.18
CA ASP A 562 14.54 -10.14 -5.11
C ASP A 562 15.83 -11.01 -5.13
N TRP A 563 15.86 -12.16 -4.43
CA TRP A 563 16.99 -13.09 -4.45
C TRP A 563 17.15 -13.82 -5.81
N ASP A 564 18.38 -13.81 -6.36
CA ASP A 564 18.75 -14.63 -7.52
C ASP A 564 19.06 -16.08 -7.11
N VAL A 565 18.05 -16.94 -7.17
CA VAL A 565 18.16 -18.37 -6.88
C VAL A 565 18.54 -19.22 -8.11
N SER A 566 19.01 -18.62 -9.21
CA SER A 566 19.17 -19.32 -10.50
C SER A 566 20.23 -20.42 -10.56
N ASN A 567 21.11 -20.50 -9.55
CA ASN A 567 22.10 -21.57 -9.38
C ASN A 567 21.71 -22.63 -8.34
N VAL A 568 20.63 -22.42 -7.56
CA VAL A 568 20.22 -23.34 -6.48
C VAL A 568 19.72 -24.68 -7.05
N LEU A 569 20.17 -25.77 -6.43
CA LEU A 569 19.94 -27.15 -6.84
C LEU A 569 18.88 -27.84 -5.97
N ASP A 570 18.91 -27.62 -4.65
CA ASP A 570 17.95 -28.18 -3.70
C ASP A 570 17.37 -27.09 -2.75
N MET A 571 16.04 -27.07 -2.65
CA MET A 571 15.22 -26.26 -1.74
C MET A 571 14.30 -27.12 -0.87
N CYS A 572 14.58 -28.43 -0.72
CA CYS A 572 13.80 -29.30 0.15
C CYS A 572 13.67 -28.69 1.55
N GLY A 573 12.48 -28.72 2.13
CA GLY A 573 12.20 -28.22 3.47
C GLY A 573 12.52 -26.74 3.74
N MET A 574 12.84 -25.92 2.73
CA MET A 574 13.36 -24.56 2.94
C MET A 574 12.51 -23.70 3.89
N PHE A 575 11.18 -23.87 3.88
CA PHE A 575 10.19 -23.22 4.77
C PHE A 575 9.28 -24.24 5.49
N LEU A 576 9.76 -25.49 5.67
CA LEU A 576 9.11 -26.52 6.49
C LEU A 576 8.85 -25.97 7.89
N LEU A 577 7.61 -25.99 8.40
CA LEU A 577 7.25 -25.44 9.72
C LEU A 577 7.59 -23.93 9.92
N ALA A 578 7.82 -23.16 8.85
CA ALA A 578 7.98 -21.70 8.93
C ALA A 578 6.61 -21.02 9.03
N GLU A 579 5.92 -21.20 10.17
CA GLU A 579 4.50 -20.86 10.37
C GLU A 579 4.10 -19.41 10.00
N SER A 580 5.03 -18.45 10.08
CA SER A 580 4.77 -17.04 9.75
C SER A 580 5.01 -16.65 8.28
N PHE A 581 5.59 -17.52 7.45
CA PHE A 581 6.15 -17.12 6.16
C PHE A 581 5.08 -16.99 5.04
N ASP A 582 4.86 -15.76 4.57
CA ASP A 582 3.95 -15.45 3.46
C ASP A 582 4.48 -14.26 2.64
N GLN A 583 5.49 -14.53 1.80
CA GLN A 583 6.16 -13.54 0.95
C GLN A 583 6.04 -13.86 -0.54
N ASN A 584 6.18 -12.83 -1.38
CA ASN A 584 6.03 -12.94 -2.83
C ASN A 584 7.33 -13.42 -3.51
N LEU A 585 7.39 -14.70 -3.88
CA LEU A 585 8.55 -15.32 -4.54
C LEU A 585 8.43 -15.41 -6.07
N SER A 586 7.56 -14.60 -6.69
CA SER A 586 7.31 -14.63 -8.14
C SER A 586 8.51 -14.31 -9.03
N LYS A 587 9.44 -13.48 -8.56
CA LYS A 587 10.64 -13.08 -9.31
C LYS A 587 11.77 -14.12 -9.28
N TRP A 588 11.66 -15.13 -8.41
CA TRP A 588 12.67 -16.19 -8.31
C TRP A 588 12.73 -17.00 -9.61
N ASN A 589 13.95 -17.29 -10.06
CA ASN A 589 14.23 -18.05 -11.28
C ASN A 589 14.75 -19.46 -10.95
N PRO A 590 13.91 -20.50 -10.78
CA PRO A 590 14.36 -21.83 -10.38
C PRO A 590 14.89 -22.68 -11.56
N THR A 591 15.60 -22.10 -12.54
CA THR A 591 16.14 -22.84 -13.70
C THR A 591 17.07 -24.00 -13.33
N SER A 592 17.80 -23.90 -12.22
CA SER A 592 18.70 -24.95 -11.74
C SER A 592 18.08 -25.90 -10.72
N LEU A 593 16.83 -25.67 -10.29
CA LEU A 593 16.18 -26.44 -9.24
C LEU A 593 15.99 -27.91 -9.62
N SER A 594 16.41 -28.82 -8.76
CA SER A 594 16.24 -30.27 -8.93
C SER A 594 15.24 -30.88 -7.93
N SER A 595 15.08 -30.27 -6.76
CA SER A 595 14.11 -30.67 -5.74
C SER A 595 13.66 -29.49 -4.88
N ALA A 596 12.38 -29.46 -4.52
CA ALA A 596 11.76 -28.59 -3.53
C ALA A 596 10.78 -29.40 -2.65
N CYS A 597 11.21 -30.61 -2.28
CA CYS A 597 10.41 -31.55 -1.50
C CYS A 597 10.14 -31.02 -0.09
N TYR A 598 8.90 -31.10 0.38
CA TYR A 598 8.45 -30.56 1.66
C TYR A 598 8.69 -29.04 1.85
N MET A 599 8.94 -28.27 0.77
CA MET A 599 9.38 -26.87 0.84
C MET A 599 8.50 -25.99 1.72
N PHE A 600 7.18 -26.14 1.67
CA PHE A 600 6.21 -25.43 2.51
C PHE A 600 5.38 -26.36 3.42
N ASN A 601 5.85 -27.56 3.75
CA ASN A 601 5.09 -28.47 4.62
C ASN A 601 4.86 -27.85 6.00
N TYR A 602 3.60 -27.85 6.48
CA TYR A 602 3.21 -27.18 7.73
C TYR A 602 3.51 -25.67 7.77
N SER A 603 3.67 -25.04 6.60
CA SER A 603 3.50 -23.60 6.37
C SER A 603 2.46 -23.42 5.25
N SER A 604 2.15 -22.18 4.88
CA SER A 604 1.24 -21.92 3.75
C SER A 604 1.43 -20.50 3.23
N LEU A 605 1.74 -20.38 1.95
CA LEU A 605 1.60 -19.10 1.26
C LEU A 605 0.11 -18.76 1.11
N SER A 606 -0.22 -17.47 1.18
CA SER A 606 -1.52 -16.98 0.75
C SER A 606 -1.76 -17.27 -0.73
N THR A 607 -3.03 -17.40 -1.14
CA THR A 607 -3.41 -17.68 -2.54
C THR A 607 -2.77 -16.69 -3.52
N ALA A 608 -2.66 -15.41 -3.14
CA ALA A 608 -2.03 -14.39 -3.97
C ALA A 608 -0.52 -14.63 -4.16
N ASN A 609 0.22 -14.90 -3.07
CA ASN A 609 1.65 -15.20 -3.16
C ASN A 609 1.93 -16.54 -3.86
N TYR A 610 1.07 -17.56 -3.66
CA TYR A 610 1.22 -18.85 -4.32
C TYR A 610 0.89 -18.78 -5.82
N ASP A 611 -0.18 -18.07 -6.21
CA ASP A 611 -0.48 -17.81 -7.63
C ASP A 611 0.63 -17.01 -8.29
N ALA A 612 1.18 -15.98 -7.62
CA ALA A 612 2.29 -15.19 -8.14
C ALA A 612 3.57 -16.04 -8.33
N LEU A 613 3.90 -16.89 -7.35
CA LEU A 613 5.00 -17.87 -7.44
C LEU A 613 4.79 -18.80 -8.64
N LEU A 614 3.63 -19.45 -8.73
CA LEU A 614 3.29 -20.37 -9.81
C LEU A 614 3.42 -19.69 -11.18
N ILE A 615 2.86 -18.48 -11.34
CA ILE A 615 2.90 -17.70 -12.58
C ILE A 615 4.34 -17.40 -12.97
N GLY A 616 5.10 -16.70 -12.12
CA GLY A 616 6.45 -16.24 -12.43
C GLY A 616 7.41 -17.39 -12.70
N TRP A 617 7.42 -18.43 -11.85
CA TRP A 617 8.26 -19.61 -12.05
C TRP A 617 7.96 -20.29 -13.40
N SER A 618 6.69 -20.33 -13.80
CA SER A 618 6.29 -20.93 -15.08
C SER A 618 6.75 -20.17 -16.31
N GLU A 619 7.26 -18.93 -16.22
CA GLU A 619 7.76 -18.17 -17.36
C GLU A 619 9.16 -18.64 -17.83
N HIS A 620 9.91 -19.34 -16.97
CA HIS A 620 11.29 -19.75 -17.20
C HIS A 620 11.47 -21.11 -17.93
N ASP A 621 12.68 -21.39 -18.42
CA ASP A 621 13.08 -22.66 -19.04
C ASP A 621 13.53 -23.69 -17.99
N LEU A 622 12.54 -24.23 -17.26
CA LEU A 622 12.77 -25.07 -16.06
C LEU A 622 13.32 -26.48 -16.35
N LYS A 623 13.99 -27.05 -15.33
CA LYS A 623 14.26 -28.50 -15.24
C LYS A 623 12.96 -29.30 -15.13
N THR A 624 13.05 -30.58 -15.47
CA THR A 624 11.90 -31.50 -15.51
C THR A 624 11.90 -32.51 -14.36
N ASN A 625 10.71 -32.97 -13.95
CA ASN A 625 10.48 -33.94 -12.87
C ASN A 625 10.92 -33.46 -11.47
N VAL A 626 10.86 -32.16 -11.21
CA VAL A 626 11.05 -31.58 -9.87
C VAL A 626 9.84 -31.93 -8.98
N ASP A 627 10.11 -32.27 -7.72
CA ASP A 627 9.09 -32.47 -6.69
C ASP A 627 8.97 -31.21 -5.85
N PHE A 628 7.74 -30.69 -5.71
CA PHE A 628 7.44 -29.41 -5.07
C PHE A 628 6.20 -29.54 -4.18
N ASP A 629 6.40 -29.47 -2.86
CA ASP A 629 5.31 -29.52 -1.89
C ASP A 629 5.00 -28.11 -1.37
N ALA A 630 3.81 -27.61 -1.74
CA ALA A 630 3.22 -26.36 -1.23
C ALA A 630 2.15 -26.59 -0.14
N ASP A 631 1.89 -27.86 0.20
CA ASP A 631 1.06 -28.34 1.31
C ASP A 631 -0.31 -27.63 1.42
N ASN A 632 -0.46 -26.71 2.37
CA ASN A 632 -1.74 -26.06 2.66
C ASN A 632 -2.07 -24.86 1.75
N SER A 633 -1.18 -24.50 0.83
CA SER A 633 -1.37 -23.41 -0.13
C SER A 633 -2.44 -23.76 -1.18
N THR A 634 -3.29 -22.81 -1.56
CA THR A 634 -4.32 -22.94 -2.61
C THR A 634 -4.05 -21.98 -3.76
N TYR A 635 -4.48 -22.33 -4.99
CA TYR A 635 -4.23 -21.53 -6.21
C TYR A 635 -5.53 -21.21 -6.95
N CYS A 636 -5.57 -20.16 -7.77
CA CYS A 636 -6.63 -19.94 -8.75
C CYS A 636 -6.15 -19.30 -10.06
N ALA A 637 -5.59 -18.09 -10.07
CA ALA A 637 -5.03 -17.48 -11.29
C ALA A 637 -3.83 -18.27 -11.82
N GLY A 638 -3.06 -18.87 -10.91
CA GLY A 638 -1.93 -19.75 -11.18
C GLY A 638 -2.33 -21.10 -11.78
N GLU A 639 -3.62 -21.44 -11.96
CA GLU A 639 -4.04 -22.73 -12.54
C GLU A 639 -3.33 -23.03 -13.88
N LYS A 640 -3.28 -22.05 -14.79
CA LYS A 640 -2.65 -22.22 -16.11
C LYS A 640 -1.14 -22.44 -15.99
N ALA A 641 -0.51 -21.73 -15.07
CA ALA A 641 0.92 -21.79 -14.79
C ALA A 641 1.30 -23.13 -14.14
N ARG A 642 0.60 -23.53 -13.08
CA ARG A 642 0.67 -24.84 -12.43
C ARG A 642 0.45 -25.98 -13.42
N ASN A 643 -0.55 -25.88 -14.30
CA ASN A 643 -0.78 -26.84 -15.35
C ASN A 643 0.35 -26.85 -16.40
N LYS A 644 1.07 -25.76 -16.63
CA LYS A 644 2.32 -25.75 -17.42
C LYS A 644 3.43 -26.51 -16.68
N LEU A 645 3.66 -26.23 -15.39
CA LEU A 645 4.66 -26.94 -14.55
C LEU A 645 4.45 -28.46 -14.58
N ILE A 646 3.23 -28.91 -14.32
CA ILE A 646 2.87 -30.34 -14.31
C ILE A 646 2.93 -30.95 -15.72
N ASN A 647 2.21 -30.40 -16.71
CA ASN A 647 2.04 -31.07 -18.01
C ASN A 647 3.18 -30.85 -19.01
N THR A 648 3.97 -29.78 -18.86
CA THR A 648 5.12 -29.47 -19.75
C THR A 648 6.43 -29.94 -19.15
N TYR A 649 6.65 -29.67 -17.85
CA TYR A 649 7.91 -30.00 -17.18
C TYR A 649 7.83 -31.26 -16.30
N GLY A 650 6.66 -31.88 -16.16
CA GLY A 650 6.50 -33.13 -15.40
C GLY A 650 6.67 -32.97 -13.89
N TRP A 651 6.52 -31.75 -13.36
CA TRP A 651 6.65 -31.49 -11.92
C TRP A 651 5.58 -32.23 -11.12
N LYS A 652 5.95 -32.80 -9.96
CA LYS A 652 4.98 -33.29 -8.98
C LYS A 652 4.68 -32.16 -8.00
N ILE A 653 3.54 -31.51 -8.18
CA ILE A 653 3.07 -30.45 -7.26
C ILE A 653 2.05 -31.05 -6.30
N ASN A 654 2.33 -30.93 -5.01
CA ASN A 654 1.45 -31.34 -3.92
C ASN A 654 1.00 -30.09 -3.17
N ASP A 655 -0.28 -29.75 -3.31
CA ASP A 655 -0.91 -28.56 -2.74
C ASP A 655 -2.37 -28.87 -2.39
N LYS A 656 -3.04 -27.92 -1.74
CA LYS A 656 -4.43 -28.05 -1.28
C LYS A 656 -5.47 -27.96 -2.40
N GLY A 657 -5.03 -27.69 -3.63
CA GLY A 657 -5.88 -27.61 -4.81
C GLY A 657 -6.39 -26.21 -5.16
N TYR A 658 -7.31 -26.20 -6.13
CA TYR A 658 -7.89 -25.00 -6.70
C TYR A 658 -8.90 -24.33 -5.74
N LEU A 659 -8.73 -23.02 -5.50
CA LEU A 659 -9.66 -22.21 -4.72
C LEU A 659 -10.87 -21.79 -5.58
N GLY A 660 -11.81 -22.72 -5.76
CA GLY A 660 -13.06 -22.45 -6.44
C GLY A 660 -14.00 -21.60 -5.58
N ILE A 661 -13.94 -20.27 -5.72
CA ILE A 661 -15.03 -19.38 -5.31
C ILE A 661 -16.27 -19.74 -6.14
N THR A 662 -17.40 -19.99 -5.49
CA THR A 662 -18.63 -20.40 -6.19
C THR A 662 -19.86 -19.73 -5.57
N ILE A 663 -20.46 -18.76 -6.25
CA ILE A 663 -21.68 -18.06 -5.83
C ILE A 663 -22.92 -18.89 -6.19
N THR A 664 -23.84 -19.00 -5.23
CA THR A 664 -25.17 -19.60 -5.47
C THR A 664 -26.00 -18.66 -6.33
N GLU A 665 -26.44 -19.14 -7.49
CA GLU A 665 -27.32 -18.41 -8.40
C GLU A 665 -28.66 -18.08 -7.72
N LEU A 666 -29.06 -16.81 -7.71
CA LEU A 666 -30.41 -16.40 -7.35
C LEU A 666 -31.30 -16.42 -8.59
N THR A 667 -32.52 -16.93 -8.46
CA THR A 667 -33.54 -16.77 -9.50
C THR A 667 -34.04 -15.34 -9.54
N ASN A 668 -34.52 -14.89 -10.71
CA ASN A 668 -35.24 -13.63 -10.86
C ASN A 668 -36.32 -13.41 -9.78
N GLN A 669 -36.53 -12.15 -9.41
CA GLN A 669 -37.34 -11.73 -8.28
C GLN A 669 -38.42 -10.74 -8.74
N GLU A 670 -39.68 -10.99 -8.37
CA GLU A 670 -40.79 -10.06 -8.61
C GLU A 670 -41.49 -9.77 -7.29
N HIS A 671 -41.47 -8.50 -6.87
CA HIS A 671 -42.00 -8.03 -5.59
C HIS A 671 -42.78 -6.71 -5.77
N THR A 672 -43.26 -6.15 -4.65
CA THR A 672 -44.16 -5.00 -4.64
C THR A 672 -43.67 -3.95 -3.66
N ASP A 673 -43.58 -2.71 -4.13
CA ASP A 673 -43.05 -1.50 -3.48
C ASP A 673 -41.57 -1.55 -3.04
N SER A 674 -41.07 -2.70 -2.54
CA SER A 674 -39.68 -2.90 -2.12
C SER A 674 -39.22 -4.38 -2.17
N TYR A 675 -37.91 -4.60 -2.17
CA TYR A 675 -37.28 -5.92 -1.98
C TYR A 675 -36.02 -5.80 -1.12
N THR A 676 -35.88 -6.69 -0.13
CA THR A 676 -34.65 -6.77 0.68
C THR A 676 -33.72 -7.82 0.10
N LEU A 677 -32.54 -7.39 -0.33
CA LEU A 677 -31.51 -8.26 -0.90
C LEU A 677 -31.14 -9.35 0.11
N PRO A 678 -31.22 -10.65 -0.25
CA PRO A 678 -30.97 -11.74 0.67
C PRO A 678 -29.48 -11.83 1.02
N LYS A 679 -29.15 -12.67 2.02
CA LYS A 679 -27.74 -13.02 2.25
C LYS A 679 -27.20 -13.80 1.05
N ILE A 680 -26.08 -13.36 0.50
CA ILE A 680 -25.32 -14.09 -0.53
C ILE A 680 -24.78 -15.40 0.07
N THR A 681 -24.85 -16.50 -0.69
CA THR A 681 -24.43 -17.84 -0.27
C THR A 681 -23.62 -18.52 -1.36
N GLY A 682 -22.73 -19.43 -0.99
CA GLY A 682 -21.78 -20.04 -1.90
C GLY A 682 -20.74 -20.90 -1.20
N GLU A 683 -19.82 -21.46 -1.97
CA GLU A 683 -18.62 -22.15 -1.49
C GLU A 683 -17.39 -21.24 -1.62
N ASN A 684 -16.53 -21.24 -0.60
CA ASN A 684 -15.30 -20.44 -0.52
C ASN A 684 -15.47 -18.92 -0.71
N LEU A 685 -16.64 -18.37 -0.34
CA LEU A 685 -16.89 -16.92 -0.38
C LEU A 685 -15.88 -16.14 0.48
N THR A 686 -15.45 -14.98 -0.01
CA THR A 686 -14.28 -14.26 0.55
C THR A 686 -14.60 -13.30 1.70
N GLY A 687 -15.88 -12.95 1.91
CA GLY A 687 -16.30 -11.88 2.80
C GLY A 687 -16.41 -10.50 2.11
N ASN A 688 -16.03 -10.41 0.83
CA ASN A 688 -16.21 -9.21 -0.01
C ASN A 688 -17.48 -9.29 -0.88
N GLU A 689 -18.30 -10.34 -0.75
CA GLU A 689 -19.41 -10.60 -1.65
C GLU A 689 -20.51 -9.52 -1.57
N MET A 690 -20.83 -8.91 -2.71
CA MET A 690 -21.72 -7.75 -2.81
C MET A 690 -22.63 -7.84 -4.05
N TYR A 691 -23.74 -7.09 -4.01
CA TYR A 691 -24.61 -6.89 -5.18
C TYR A 691 -24.20 -5.63 -5.93
N TYR A 692 -24.29 -5.64 -7.26
CA TYR A 692 -23.84 -4.57 -8.14
C TYR A 692 -24.84 -4.29 -9.27
N THR A 693 -24.90 -3.05 -9.76
CA THR A 693 -25.72 -2.65 -10.92
C THR A 693 -25.03 -2.88 -12.27
N GLY A 694 -23.81 -3.43 -12.29
CA GLY A 694 -23.04 -3.72 -13.49
C GLY A 694 -22.12 -4.94 -13.30
N PRO A 695 -21.76 -5.64 -14.40
CA PRO A 695 -20.94 -6.84 -14.36
C PRO A 695 -19.52 -6.56 -13.88
N THR A 696 -18.79 -7.59 -13.47
CA THR A 696 -17.42 -7.56 -12.94
C THR A 696 -17.28 -6.61 -11.74
N GLY A 697 -18.30 -6.54 -10.88
CA GLY A 697 -18.30 -5.70 -9.69
C GLY A 697 -18.34 -4.20 -9.98
N THR A 698 -19.04 -3.76 -11.03
CA THR A 698 -19.08 -2.35 -11.46
C THR A 698 -20.42 -1.66 -11.16
N GLY A 699 -20.44 -0.32 -11.21
CA GLY A 699 -21.64 0.48 -10.94
C GLY A 699 -21.85 0.74 -9.45
N GLN A 700 -23.12 0.87 -9.04
CA GLN A 700 -23.50 1.05 -7.64
C GLN A 700 -23.51 -0.31 -6.93
N SER A 701 -23.00 -0.36 -5.70
CA SER A 701 -22.98 -1.58 -4.88
C SER A 701 -23.96 -1.53 -3.71
N PHE A 702 -24.45 -2.69 -3.31
CA PHE A 702 -25.39 -2.89 -2.19
C PHE A 702 -24.98 -4.12 -1.38
N SER A 703 -25.14 -4.04 -0.05
CA SER A 703 -24.83 -5.15 0.85
C SER A 703 -26.03 -6.08 1.05
N SER A 704 -25.73 -7.34 1.41
CA SER A 704 -26.73 -8.29 1.90
C SER A 704 -27.58 -7.65 3.02
N GLY A 705 -28.90 -7.64 2.86
CA GLY A 705 -29.84 -7.00 3.78
C GLY A 705 -30.21 -5.54 3.44
N THR A 706 -29.67 -4.95 2.37
CA THR A 706 -30.18 -3.65 1.87
C THR A 706 -31.59 -3.83 1.29
N THR A 707 -32.51 -2.94 1.67
CA THR A 707 -33.86 -2.85 1.08
C THR A 707 -33.85 -1.82 -0.05
N LEU A 708 -34.20 -2.28 -1.25
CA LEU A 708 -34.39 -1.49 -2.47
C LEU A 708 -35.87 -1.14 -2.63
N TYR A 709 -36.17 0.05 -3.11
CA TYR A 709 -37.52 0.57 -3.38
C TYR A 709 -37.69 0.90 -4.87
N VAL A 710 -38.95 1.03 -5.33
CA VAL A 710 -39.27 1.44 -6.72
C VAL A 710 -38.60 2.78 -7.13
N SER A 711 -38.27 3.64 -6.16
CA SER A 711 -37.56 4.91 -6.39
C SER A 711 -36.09 4.78 -6.78
N ASP A 712 -35.47 3.62 -6.57
CA ASP A 712 -34.01 3.51 -6.54
C ASP A 712 -33.42 3.21 -7.93
N PHE A 713 -34.27 2.83 -8.89
CA PHE A 713 -33.93 2.64 -10.30
C PHE A 713 -34.95 3.36 -11.20
N PRO A 714 -34.53 3.90 -12.37
CA PRO A 714 -35.43 4.64 -13.25
C PRO A 714 -36.43 3.75 -14.00
N ASP A 715 -36.07 2.49 -14.24
CA ASP A 715 -36.82 1.52 -15.04
C ASP A 715 -36.67 0.11 -14.43
N TYR A 716 -37.66 -0.76 -14.65
CA TYR A 716 -37.66 -2.18 -14.26
C TYR A 716 -38.08 -3.06 -15.45
N PRO A 717 -37.62 -4.33 -15.54
CA PRO A 717 -36.72 -5.02 -14.62
C PRO A 717 -35.28 -4.46 -14.64
N VAL A 718 -34.61 -4.54 -13.49
CA VAL A 718 -33.19 -4.20 -13.35
C VAL A 718 -32.37 -5.49 -13.16
N THR A 719 -31.29 -5.64 -13.93
CA THR A 719 -30.33 -6.73 -13.71
C THR A 719 -29.40 -6.37 -12.56
N LEU A 720 -29.34 -7.22 -11.54
CA LEU A 720 -28.36 -7.12 -10.45
C LEU A 720 -27.36 -8.27 -10.55
N TYR A 721 -26.09 -7.93 -10.40
CA TYR A 721 -24.97 -8.86 -10.42
C TYR A 721 -24.56 -9.17 -8.99
N ILE A 722 -24.29 -10.44 -8.71
CA ILE A 722 -23.73 -10.93 -7.46
C ILE A 722 -22.27 -11.27 -7.76
N TYR A 723 -21.34 -10.55 -7.14
CA TYR A 723 -19.92 -10.64 -7.44
C TYR A 723 -19.12 -10.80 -6.16
N ASP A 724 -18.14 -11.71 -6.18
CA ASP A 724 -17.20 -11.97 -5.10
C ASP A 724 -15.80 -12.16 -5.69
N PHE A 725 -14.79 -11.65 -4.99
CA PHE A 725 -13.40 -11.64 -5.42
C PHE A 725 -12.44 -11.57 -4.23
N SER A 726 -11.25 -12.13 -4.36
CA SER A 726 -10.25 -12.29 -3.29
C SER A 726 -9.52 -11.01 -2.85
N GLY A 727 -10.14 -9.84 -2.97
CA GLY A 727 -9.62 -8.54 -2.50
C GLY A 727 -8.49 -7.94 -3.35
N ASP A 728 -7.64 -8.76 -3.95
CA ASP A 728 -6.56 -8.36 -4.86
C ASP A 728 -7.04 -8.36 -6.33
N SER A 729 -6.98 -7.20 -6.98
CA SER A 729 -7.40 -7.00 -8.37
C SER A 729 -6.50 -7.67 -9.42
N THR A 730 -5.34 -8.20 -9.03
CA THR A 730 -4.47 -9.01 -9.89
C THR A 730 -4.74 -10.52 -9.78
N SER A 731 -5.35 -10.96 -8.67
CA SER A 731 -5.40 -12.38 -8.25
C SER A 731 -6.36 -13.27 -9.04
N GLY A 732 -7.22 -12.72 -9.91
CA GLY A 732 -8.08 -13.46 -10.84
C GLY A 732 -9.17 -14.36 -10.23
N CYS A 733 -9.10 -14.69 -8.94
CA CYS A 733 -10.13 -15.39 -8.17
C CYS A 733 -11.39 -14.53 -8.08
N ASN A 734 -12.41 -14.88 -8.87
CA ASN A 734 -13.74 -14.30 -8.79
C ASN A 734 -14.78 -15.29 -9.31
N ASP A 735 -16.03 -15.11 -8.89
CA ASP A 735 -17.19 -15.68 -9.55
C ASP A 735 -18.29 -14.62 -9.68
N GLU A 736 -19.16 -14.78 -10.69
CA GLU A 736 -20.28 -13.88 -10.93
C GLU A 736 -21.56 -14.66 -11.23
N LYS A 737 -22.67 -14.20 -10.67
CA LYS A 737 -24.04 -14.58 -11.05
C LYS A 737 -24.85 -13.31 -11.26
N SER A 738 -25.99 -13.39 -11.93
CA SER A 738 -26.91 -12.26 -12.03
C SER A 738 -28.37 -12.72 -12.04
N PHE A 739 -29.25 -11.81 -11.64
CA PHE A 739 -30.70 -12.02 -11.64
C PHE A 739 -31.42 -10.72 -12.00
N GLU A 740 -32.62 -10.84 -12.55
CA GLU A 740 -33.50 -9.68 -12.78
C GLU A 740 -34.40 -9.45 -11.56
N LEU A 741 -34.47 -8.20 -11.10
CA LEU A 741 -35.41 -7.73 -10.09
C LEU A 741 -36.49 -6.87 -10.76
N THR A 742 -37.75 -7.15 -10.45
CA THR A 742 -38.92 -6.34 -10.81
C THR A 742 -39.60 -5.86 -9.52
N LEU A 743 -39.78 -4.54 -9.37
CA LEU A 743 -40.63 -3.96 -8.33
C LEU A 743 -41.84 -3.29 -8.98
N ASN A 744 -43.04 -3.72 -8.59
CA ASN A 744 -44.31 -3.12 -9.00
C ASN A 744 -44.84 -2.19 -7.90
N THR A 745 -45.45 -1.05 -8.25
CA THR A 745 -46.06 -0.12 -7.28
C THR A 745 -47.52 -0.47 -6.99
N ILE A 746 -47.95 -0.42 -5.72
CA ILE A 746 -49.40 -0.37 -5.39
C ILE A 746 -49.92 1.07 -5.48
N CYS A 747 -50.94 1.28 -6.33
CA CYS A 747 -51.85 2.42 -6.21
C CYS A 747 -53.01 2.01 -5.29
N GLU A 748 -53.00 2.47 -4.05
CA GLU A 748 -54.22 2.46 -3.22
C GLU A 748 -55.18 3.49 -3.82
N ASN A 749 -56.28 3.02 -4.42
CA ASN A 749 -57.25 3.90 -5.10
C ASN A 749 -57.75 5.00 -4.14
N PRO A 750 -57.42 6.29 -4.38
CA PRO A 750 -58.12 7.37 -3.70
C PRO A 750 -59.59 7.39 -4.17
N ILE A 751 -60.46 8.02 -3.37
CA ILE A 751 -61.89 8.11 -3.67
C ILE A 751 -62.29 9.59 -3.66
N ALA A 752 -62.89 10.02 -4.75
CA ALA A 752 -63.42 11.37 -4.90
C ALA A 752 -64.82 11.48 -4.28
N ASP A 753 -65.01 12.48 -3.42
CA ASP A 753 -66.30 12.83 -2.82
C ASP A 753 -67.35 13.09 -3.91
N LYS A 754 -68.53 12.49 -3.74
CA LYS A 754 -69.61 12.56 -4.72
C LYS A 754 -70.77 13.41 -4.22
N LEU A 755 -70.89 14.61 -4.76
CA LEU A 755 -72.02 15.50 -4.52
C LEU A 755 -73.11 15.35 -5.58
N GLU A 756 -74.37 15.51 -5.17
CA GLU A 756 -75.50 15.59 -6.10
C GLU A 756 -75.59 16.98 -6.76
N SER A 757 -76.17 17.03 -7.96
CA SER A 757 -76.25 18.27 -8.74
C SER A 757 -77.26 19.26 -8.16
N ALA A 758 -76.79 20.48 -7.84
CA ALA A 758 -77.56 21.50 -7.17
C ALA A 758 -78.36 22.41 -8.12
N LEU A 759 -79.58 22.79 -7.73
CA LEU A 759 -80.42 23.77 -8.41
C LEU A 759 -80.79 24.90 -7.44
N SER A 760 -80.54 26.15 -7.83
CA SER A 760 -80.88 27.34 -7.06
C SER A 760 -81.39 28.48 -7.97
N CYS A 761 -82.14 29.42 -7.41
CA CYS A 761 -82.64 30.59 -8.14
C CYS A 761 -81.74 31.84 -8.03
N THR A 762 -80.74 31.84 -7.14
CA THR A 762 -79.87 33.01 -6.88
C THR A 762 -78.38 32.67 -6.80
N SER A 763 -77.98 31.77 -5.90
CA SER A 763 -76.59 31.31 -5.73
C SER A 763 -76.53 29.95 -5.01
N TYR A 764 -75.36 29.33 -4.99
CA TYR A 764 -75.08 28.10 -4.25
C TYR A 764 -73.72 28.18 -3.55
N THR A 765 -73.64 27.78 -2.28
CA THR A 765 -72.39 27.75 -1.51
C THR A 765 -71.81 26.35 -1.51
N LEU A 766 -70.50 26.21 -1.76
CA LEU A 766 -69.83 24.91 -1.76
C LEU A 766 -69.77 24.31 -0.34
N PRO A 767 -70.21 23.05 -0.13
CA PRO A 767 -70.07 22.39 1.16
C PRO A 767 -68.61 21.99 1.45
N GLU A 768 -68.33 21.58 2.68
CA GLU A 768 -67.07 20.90 3.03
C GLU A 768 -66.97 19.53 2.35
N LEU A 769 -65.74 19.11 2.09
CA LEU A 769 -65.37 17.81 1.52
C LEU A 769 -64.55 17.00 2.53
N SER A 770 -64.47 15.70 2.31
CA SER A 770 -63.56 14.77 2.98
C SER A 770 -62.10 15.23 2.88
N GLU A 771 -61.25 14.72 3.78
CA GLU A 771 -59.82 15.05 3.76
C GLU A 771 -59.16 14.63 2.43
N ASN A 772 -58.21 15.45 1.96
CA ASN A 772 -57.53 15.33 0.66
C ASN A 772 -58.41 15.42 -0.61
N ASN A 773 -59.70 15.76 -0.50
CA ASN A 773 -60.57 16.07 -1.63
C ASN A 773 -60.63 17.57 -1.92
N PHE A 774 -60.67 17.95 -3.20
CA PHE A 774 -60.64 19.37 -3.60
C PHE A 774 -61.52 19.69 -4.82
N TYR A 775 -62.10 20.89 -4.85
CA TYR A 775 -62.87 21.41 -5.98
C TYR A 775 -61.99 22.05 -7.04
N TYR A 776 -62.28 21.76 -8.32
CA TYR A 776 -61.65 22.35 -9.49
C TYR A 776 -62.69 22.76 -10.54
N THR A 777 -62.38 23.77 -11.35
CA THR A 777 -63.27 24.22 -12.44
C THR A 777 -63.15 23.37 -13.71
N GLU A 778 -62.07 22.61 -13.88
CA GLU A 778 -61.83 21.71 -15.01
C GLU A 778 -61.36 20.33 -14.52
N ALA A 779 -61.43 19.33 -15.41
CA ALA A 779 -61.11 17.93 -15.09
C ALA A 779 -59.61 17.70 -14.84
N ASN A 780 -59.28 16.59 -14.15
CA ASN A 780 -57.94 16.16 -13.79
C ASN A 780 -57.18 17.23 -12.98
N ALA A 781 -57.84 17.83 -11.99
CA ALA A 781 -57.31 18.91 -11.13
C ALA A 781 -56.86 20.20 -11.85
N ASN A 782 -57.46 20.52 -13.01
CA ASN A 782 -57.11 21.72 -13.80
C ASN A 782 -58.04 22.92 -13.52
N GLY A 783 -57.60 24.10 -13.99
CA GLY A 783 -58.33 25.36 -13.80
C GLY A 783 -58.20 25.93 -12.39
N ASP A 784 -59.18 26.73 -11.97
CA ASP A 784 -59.19 27.36 -10.65
C ASP A 784 -59.56 26.34 -9.56
N LYS A 785 -58.71 26.23 -8.53
CA LYS A 785 -59.03 25.49 -7.30
C LYS A 785 -59.95 26.33 -6.42
N LEU A 786 -61.07 25.74 -5.98
CA LEU A 786 -62.07 26.39 -5.13
C LEU A 786 -62.11 25.73 -3.74
N MET A 787 -62.59 26.47 -2.74
CA MET A 787 -62.64 26.04 -1.35
C MET A 787 -64.07 25.87 -0.85
N ALA A 788 -64.25 25.06 0.19
CA ALA A 788 -65.50 24.98 0.92
C ALA A 788 -65.90 26.36 1.47
N GLY A 789 -67.18 26.72 1.35
CA GLY A 789 -67.69 28.05 1.67
C GLY A 789 -67.69 29.06 0.52
N ASP A 790 -67.03 28.78 -0.62
CA ASP A 790 -67.11 29.66 -1.80
C ASP A 790 -68.53 29.72 -2.38
N VAL A 791 -68.93 30.89 -2.90
CA VAL A 791 -70.29 31.14 -3.38
C VAL A 791 -70.33 31.26 -4.91
N ILE A 792 -71.10 30.37 -5.53
CA ILE A 792 -71.28 30.25 -6.98
C ILE A 792 -72.57 30.97 -7.40
N TYR A 793 -72.41 32.03 -8.23
CA TYR A 793 -73.50 32.91 -8.68
C TYR A 793 -73.99 32.63 -10.12
N SER A 794 -73.41 31.65 -10.80
CA SER A 794 -73.77 31.28 -12.18
C SER A 794 -73.69 29.77 -12.39
N SER A 795 -74.44 29.24 -13.36
CA SER A 795 -74.44 27.81 -13.66
C SER A 795 -73.07 27.34 -14.14
N LYS A 796 -72.48 26.34 -13.46
CA LYS A 796 -71.23 25.66 -13.87
C LYS A 796 -71.20 24.20 -13.38
N THR A 797 -70.43 23.37 -14.07
CA THR A 797 -69.97 22.08 -13.51
C THR A 797 -68.73 22.34 -12.68
N LEU A 798 -68.53 21.57 -11.61
CA LEU A 798 -67.28 21.48 -10.86
C LEU A 798 -66.86 20.02 -10.74
N TYR A 799 -65.55 19.85 -10.63
CA TYR A 799 -64.86 18.56 -10.53
C TYR A 799 -64.35 18.43 -9.09
N ILE A 800 -64.54 17.26 -8.49
CA ILE A 800 -64.03 16.91 -7.16
C ILE A 800 -62.98 15.84 -7.39
N TYR A 801 -61.73 16.16 -7.06
CA TYR A 801 -60.55 15.35 -7.38
C TYR A 801 -59.83 14.91 -6.10
N ALA A 802 -59.41 13.65 -6.07
CA ALA A 802 -58.59 13.07 -5.02
C ALA A 802 -57.49 12.20 -5.64
N GLY A 803 -56.22 12.47 -5.29
CA GLY A 803 -55.06 11.70 -5.77
C GLY A 803 -53.96 12.55 -6.39
N SER A 804 -53.28 11.97 -7.37
CA SER A 804 -52.16 12.56 -8.14
C SER A 804 -52.18 12.08 -9.60
N GLU A 805 -51.38 12.69 -10.47
CA GLU A 805 -51.42 12.53 -11.94
C GLU A 805 -51.52 11.06 -12.45
N ASN A 806 -50.88 10.11 -11.77
CA ASN A 806 -50.85 8.69 -12.15
C ASN A 806 -51.72 7.76 -11.26
N CYS A 807 -52.40 8.27 -10.23
CA CYS A 807 -53.24 7.49 -9.31
C CYS A 807 -54.28 8.45 -8.67
N TYR A 808 -55.50 8.51 -9.24
CA TYR A 808 -56.57 9.42 -8.84
C TYR A 808 -57.98 8.88 -9.11
N ASP A 809 -58.96 9.47 -8.44
CA ASP A 809 -60.40 9.39 -8.75
C ASP A 809 -60.97 10.80 -8.92
N GLU A 810 -62.05 10.93 -9.70
CA GLU A 810 -62.71 12.21 -9.97
C GLU A 810 -64.23 12.05 -10.12
N ASN A 811 -64.99 12.78 -9.30
CA ASN A 811 -66.44 12.90 -9.42
C ASN A 811 -66.82 14.30 -9.93
N THR A 812 -67.93 14.40 -10.66
CA THR A 812 -68.46 15.67 -11.17
C THR A 812 -69.83 15.98 -10.62
N PHE A 813 -70.07 17.25 -10.28
CA PHE A 813 -71.41 17.72 -9.90
C PHE A 813 -71.71 19.06 -10.56
N LYS A 814 -72.98 19.29 -10.87
CA LYS A 814 -73.42 20.46 -11.64
C LYS A 814 -74.23 21.40 -10.78
N ILE A 815 -73.79 22.65 -10.69
CA ILE A 815 -74.53 23.75 -10.09
C ILE A 815 -75.31 24.46 -11.19
N THR A 816 -76.63 24.54 -11.04
CA THR A 816 -77.52 25.25 -11.94
C THR A 816 -78.16 26.43 -11.20
N ILE A 817 -77.79 27.65 -11.60
CA ILE A 817 -78.43 28.89 -11.15
C ILE A 817 -79.41 29.35 -12.24
N ASN A 818 -80.71 29.33 -11.94
CA ASN A 818 -81.77 29.73 -12.87
C ASN A 818 -82.75 30.74 -12.26
N ALA A 819 -82.59 32.01 -12.62
CA ALA A 819 -83.42 33.12 -12.17
C ALA A 819 -84.88 33.10 -12.68
N SER A 820 -85.23 32.24 -13.66
CA SER A 820 -86.59 32.17 -14.22
C SER A 820 -87.59 31.37 -13.36
N LEU A 821 -87.15 30.77 -12.24
CA LEU A 821 -87.97 29.94 -11.36
C LEU A 821 -88.88 30.73 -10.39
N CYS A 822 -88.95 32.06 -10.49
CA CYS A 822 -89.44 32.91 -9.40
C CYS A 822 -90.85 33.52 -9.55
N ASP A 823 -91.59 33.31 -10.66
CA ASP A 823 -92.89 33.99 -10.87
C ASP A 823 -94.05 33.12 -11.46
N ILE A 824 -95.11 32.99 -10.64
CA ILE A 824 -96.54 32.75 -10.96
C ILE A 824 -97.03 31.29 -11.22
N LYS A 825 -98.29 31.07 -10.79
CA LYS A 825 -99.11 29.84 -10.54
C LYS A 825 -99.65 29.18 -11.84
N ILE A 826 -100.36 28.02 -11.90
CA ILE A 826 -101.31 27.33 -10.98
C ILE A 826 -101.35 25.81 -11.23
N GLU A 827 -101.40 24.98 -10.17
CA GLU A 827 -102.42 23.91 -10.02
C GLU A 827 -102.61 23.51 -8.53
N THR A 828 -103.72 22.84 -8.18
CA THR A 828 -104.26 22.83 -6.82
C THR A 828 -104.03 21.53 -6.03
N ILE A 829 -103.45 21.65 -4.84
CA ILE A 829 -103.50 20.61 -3.78
C ILE A 829 -104.79 20.77 -2.97
N ASP A 830 -105.45 19.65 -2.64
CA ASP A 830 -106.72 19.61 -1.90
C ASP A 830 -106.55 20.15 -0.45
N PRO A 831 -107.22 21.25 -0.06
CA PRO A 831 -107.10 21.82 1.28
C PRO A 831 -107.79 20.98 2.37
N CYS A 832 -108.60 19.99 2.01
CA CYS A 832 -109.28 19.10 2.94
C CYS A 832 -108.53 17.77 3.20
N LEU A 833 -107.35 17.57 2.60
CA LEU A 833 -106.59 16.32 2.75
C LEU A 833 -106.31 15.97 4.22
N VAL A 834 -106.80 14.80 4.65
CA VAL A 834 -106.53 14.23 5.98
C VAL A 834 -105.09 13.75 6.04
N GLN A 835 -104.32 14.24 7.02
CA GLN A 835 -102.90 13.91 7.19
C GLN A 835 -102.68 12.98 8.38
N PHE A 836 -101.94 11.89 8.17
CA PHE A 836 -101.60 10.89 9.18
C PHE A 836 -100.13 10.98 9.65
N PRO A 837 -99.78 10.37 10.79
CA PRO A 837 -98.38 10.19 11.20
C PRO A 837 -97.57 9.33 10.22
N GLN A 838 -96.26 9.52 10.20
CA GLN A 838 -95.28 8.60 9.60
C GLN A 838 -94.68 7.62 10.63
N PHE A 839 -94.93 7.85 11.93
CA PHE A 839 -94.55 6.95 13.02
C PHE A 839 -95.46 7.15 14.23
N ILE A 840 -95.42 6.21 15.17
CA ILE A 840 -95.94 6.35 16.54
C ILE A 840 -94.93 5.86 17.57
N THR A 841 -95.05 6.36 18.80
CA THR A 841 -94.17 6.06 19.95
C THR A 841 -95.00 5.68 21.18
N PRO A 842 -95.56 4.44 21.28
CA PRO A 842 -96.47 4.04 22.37
C PRO A 842 -95.73 3.77 23.70
N ASN A 843 -95.35 4.85 24.37
CA ASN A 843 -94.52 4.90 25.57
C ASN A 843 -95.26 5.44 26.82
N GLY A 844 -96.38 6.16 26.64
CA GLY A 844 -97.20 6.78 27.69
C GLY A 844 -96.90 8.25 28.01
N ASP A 845 -96.11 8.97 27.20
CA ASP A 845 -95.77 10.39 27.44
C ASP A 845 -96.81 11.40 26.92
N GLY A 846 -97.78 10.95 26.11
CA GLY A 846 -98.85 11.75 25.53
C GLY A 846 -98.56 12.32 24.13
N LEU A 847 -97.36 12.12 23.58
CA LEU A 847 -96.94 12.61 22.27
C LEU A 847 -96.73 11.46 21.28
N PHE A 848 -97.58 11.39 20.26
CA PHE A 848 -97.57 10.34 19.22
C PHE A 848 -97.75 8.90 19.75
N ASP A 849 -98.23 8.72 20.98
CA ASP A 849 -98.62 7.42 21.57
C ASP A 849 -99.59 6.59 20.71
N VAL A 850 -100.48 7.27 19.97
CA VAL A 850 -101.54 6.61 19.18
C VAL A 850 -101.59 7.11 17.73
N PHE A 851 -101.82 6.19 16.80
CA PHE A 851 -101.97 6.49 15.39
C PHE A 851 -103.39 7.00 15.11
N LYS A 852 -103.49 8.29 14.80
CA LYS A 852 -104.71 8.99 14.36
C LYS A 852 -104.35 10.23 13.54
N PRO A 853 -105.29 10.81 12.77
CA PRO A 853 -104.99 11.97 11.93
C PRO A 853 -104.30 13.10 12.71
N LYS A 854 -103.12 13.54 12.24
CA LYS A 854 -102.44 14.76 12.73
C LYS A 854 -103.22 16.02 12.32
N LYS A 855 -104.00 15.96 11.23
CA LYS A 855 -104.83 17.06 10.76
C LYS A 855 -106.01 16.54 9.92
N ASN A 856 -107.23 16.92 10.29
CA ASN A 856 -108.45 16.72 9.50
C ASN A 856 -109.17 18.09 9.40
N PRO A 857 -108.75 18.99 8.51
CA PRO A 857 -109.14 20.40 8.56
C PRO A 857 -110.58 20.66 8.12
N CYS A 858 -111.24 19.69 7.49
CA CYS A 858 -112.62 19.78 7.02
C CYS A 858 -113.60 18.84 7.77
N GLY A 859 -113.15 18.18 8.84
CA GLY A 859 -114.01 17.31 9.68
C GLY A 859 -114.53 16.05 8.97
N GLN A 860 -113.77 15.54 7.98
CA GLN A 860 -114.20 14.43 7.13
C GLN A 860 -114.34 13.11 7.91
N SER A 861 -115.38 12.35 7.60
CA SER A 861 -115.66 11.04 8.19
C SER A 861 -115.13 9.90 7.31
N GLY A 862 -114.76 8.78 7.93
CA GLY A 862 -114.24 7.63 7.20
C GLY A 862 -113.71 6.54 8.11
N GLU A 863 -113.56 5.34 7.55
CA GLU A 863 -113.05 4.17 8.28
C GLU A 863 -111.54 4.07 8.11
N LEU A 864 -110.82 3.92 9.22
CA LEU A 864 -109.37 3.76 9.27
C LEU A 864 -109.01 2.31 9.58
N HIS A 865 -108.34 1.66 8.63
CA HIS A 865 -107.79 0.31 8.74
C HIS A 865 -106.28 0.38 8.91
N ILE A 866 -105.74 -0.40 9.85
CA ILE A 866 -104.29 -0.60 10.05
C ILE A 866 -103.96 -2.07 9.75
N LEU A 867 -102.91 -2.28 8.98
CA LEU A 867 -102.47 -3.59 8.51
C LEU A 867 -100.98 -3.81 8.84
N ASP A 868 -100.61 -5.06 9.14
CA ASP A 868 -99.21 -5.44 9.31
C ASP A 868 -98.42 -5.40 7.99
N ARG A 869 -97.10 -5.57 8.06
CA ARG A 869 -96.19 -5.66 6.89
C ARG A 869 -96.50 -6.79 5.90
N TYR A 870 -97.46 -7.67 6.21
CA TYR A 870 -97.93 -8.76 5.34
C TYR A 870 -99.35 -8.50 4.80
N GLY A 871 -99.91 -7.31 5.03
CA GLY A 871 -101.22 -6.91 4.54
C GLY A 871 -102.40 -7.48 5.34
N ARG A 872 -102.19 -7.93 6.57
CA ARG A 872 -103.27 -8.42 7.44
C ARG A 872 -103.79 -7.30 8.33
N LEU A 873 -105.11 -7.10 8.34
CA LEU A 873 -105.78 -6.13 9.22
C LEU A 873 -105.51 -6.48 10.70
N VAL A 874 -104.99 -5.51 11.46
CA VAL A 874 -104.71 -5.62 12.91
C VAL A 874 -105.57 -4.66 13.75
N TYR A 875 -106.13 -3.61 13.14
CA TYR A 875 -107.05 -2.68 13.79
C TYR A 875 -107.95 -1.98 12.76
N ALA A 876 -109.19 -1.68 13.15
CA ALA A 876 -110.14 -0.90 12.37
C ALA A 876 -110.98 -0.01 13.30
N THR A 877 -111.27 1.22 12.87
CA THR A 877 -112.17 2.15 13.58
C THR A 877 -112.86 3.11 12.60
N ASP A 878 -114.12 3.44 12.87
CA ASP A 878 -114.86 4.55 12.28
C ASP A 878 -114.77 5.84 13.13
N ASP A 879 -114.49 5.71 14.43
CA ASP A 879 -114.10 6.83 15.29
C ASP A 879 -112.59 7.14 15.17
N LEU A 880 -112.28 8.25 14.51
CA LEU A 880 -110.92 8.74 14.27
C LEU A 880 -110.29 9.48 15.47
N TYR A 881 -111.03 9.76 16.55
CA TYR A 881 -110.52 10.49 17.72
C TYR A 881 -109.80 9.58 18.73
N LEU A 882 -110.20 8.31 18.83
CA LEU A 882 -109.58 7.31 19.70
C LEU A 882 -108.10 7.11 19.32
N GLY A 883 -107.87 6.61 18.11
CA GLY A 883 -106.55 6.24 17.59
C GLY A 883 -106.06 4.88 18.07
N TRP A 884 -104.98 4.42 17.46
CA TRP A 884 -104.43 3.06 17.67
C TRP A 884 -103.08 3.06 18.39
N ASP A 885 -102.97 2.34 19.51
CA ASP A 885 -101.81 2.31 20.41
C ASP A 885 -100.67 1.35 20.01
N GLY A 886 -100.72 0.79 18.80
CA GLY A 886 -99.75 -0.22 18.36
C GLY A 886 -99.94 -1.60 19.02
N THR A 887 -101.15 -1.92 19.50
CA THR A 887 -101.52 -3.24 20.03
C THR A 887 -102.60 -3.94 19.20
N ASP A 888 -102.55 -5.27 19.15
CA ASP A 888 -103.63 -6.14 18.66
C ASP A 888 -104.18 -6.91 19.86
N ASN A 889 -105.46 -6.73 20.20
CA ASN A 889 -106.10 -7.34 21.37
C ASN A 889 -105.25 -7.20 22.65
N SER A 890 -104.78 -5.97 22.93
CA SER A 890 -103.89 -5.60 24.04
C SER A 890 -102.47 -6.22 24.02
N ARG A 891 -102.09 -6.94 22.96
CA ARG A 891 -100.72 -7.42 22.74
C ARG A 891 -99.92 -6.37 21.96
N LYS A 892 -98.84 -5.84 22.55
CA LYS A 892 -97.88 -4.97 21.84
C LYS A 892 -97.35 -5.67 20.58
N LEU A 893 -97.53 -5.04 19.42
CA LEU A 893 -96.98 -5.48 18.14
C LEU A 893 -95.51 -5.03 17.98
N PRO A 894 -94.67 -5.70 17.17
CA PRO A 894 -93.25 -5.37 17.06
C PRO A 894 -92.97 -4.00 16.41
N GLU A 895 -91.80 -3.42 16.69
CA GLU A 895 -91.29 -2.26 15.96
C GLU A 895 -90.90 -2.65 14.52
N THR A 896 -91.79 -2.33 13.57
CA THR A 896 -91.61 -2.53 12.14
C THR A 896 -92.58 -1.62 11.38
N ASP A 897 -92.59 -1.69 10.05
CA ASP A 897 -93.52 -0.91 9.22
C ASP A 897 -94.91 -1.52 9.18
N TYR A 898 -95.91 -0.65 9.31
CA TYR A 898 -97.33 -0.93 9.21
C TYR A 898 -97.92 -0.11 8.07
N TRP A 899 -98.99 -0.60 7.48
CA TRP A 899 -99.75 0.12 6.46
C TRP A 899 -101.04 0.65 7.07
N TYR A 900 -101.45 1.85 6.66
CA TYR A 900 -102.79 2.34 6.91
C TYR A 900 -103.55 2.49 5.61
N LEU A 901 -104.86 2.30 5.69
CA LEU A 901 -105.82 2.48 4.61
C LEU A 901 -107.01 3.24 5.20
N PHE A 902 -107.23 4.46 4.73
CA PHE A 902 -108.32 5.33 5.17
C PHE A 902 -109.35 5.46 4.05
N GLN A 903 -110.56 4.95 4.28
CA GLN A 903 -111.68 5.06 3.35
C GLN A 903 -112.54 6.27 3.72
N ASN A 904 -112.40 7.35 2.96
CA ASN A 904 -113.09 8.60 3.22
C ASN A 904 -114.54 8.54 2.73
N SER A 905 -115.50 8.51 3.66
CA SER A 905 -116.93 8.32 3.35
C SER A 905 -117.52 9.50 2.57
N ASP A 906 -117.02 10.72 2.78
CA ASP A 906 -117.55 11.94 2.16
C ASP A 906 -117.15 12.10 0.68
N SER A 907 -115.99 11.56 0.29
CA SER A 907 -115.44 11.67 -1.08
C SER A 907 -115.36 10.34 -1.84
N GLY A 908 -115.60 9.21 -1.17
CA GLY A 908 -115.46 7.86 -1.75
C GLY A 908 -114.02 7.47 -2.10
N LYS A 909 -113.02 8.27 -1.73
CA LYS A 909 -111.60 8.01 -2.01
C LYS A 909 -110.97 7.19 -0.89
N THR A 910 -110.13 6.24 -1.28
CA THR A 910 -109.25 5.50 -0.36
C THR A 910 -107.85 6.10 -0.42
N PHE A 911 -107.27 6.40 0.75
CA PHE A 911 -105.89 6.87 0.90
C PHE A 911 -105.07 5.79 1.60
N THR A 912 -103.87 5.50 1.10
CA THR A 912 -102.97 4.50 1.68
C THR A 912 -101.58 5.07 1.92
N GLY A 913 -100.89 4.56 2.93
CA GLY A 913 -99.50 4.87 3.23
C GLY A 913 -98.92 3.91 4.27
N HIS A 914 -97.62 4.01 4.52
CA HIS A 914 -96.96 3.25 5.58
C HIS A 914 -96.48 4.18 6.71
N PHE A 915 -96.29 3.59 7.89
CA PHE A 915 -95.76 4.24 9.08
C PHE A 915 -95.06 3.21 9.97
N THR A 916 -94.11 3.63 10.80
CA THR A 916 -93.32 2.72 11.64
C THR A 916 -93.75 2.82 13.11
N ILE A 917 -93.79 1.70 13.83
CA ILE A 917 -93.85 1.73 15.30
C ILE A 917 -92.42 1.83 15.83
N LEU A 918 -92.16 2.82 16.69
CA LEU A 918 -90.92 3.02 17.44
C LEU A 918 -91.25 2.95 18.94
N ARG A 919 -90.29 2.58 19.80
CA ARG A 919 -90.46 2.51 21.27
C ARG A 919 -89.19 2.89 22.03
#